data_AF-A0A7Y2RCD2-F1
#
_entry.id   AF-A0A7Y2RCD2-F1
#
_cell.length_a   1.000
_cell.length_b   1.000
_cell.length_c   1.000
_cell.angle_alpha   90.00
_cell.angle_beta   90.00
_cell.angle_gamma   90.00
#
_symmetry.space_group_name_H-M   'P 1'
#
loop_
_entity.id
_entity.type
_entity.pdbx_description
1 polymer ?
#
loop_
_entity_poly.entity_id
_entity_poly.type
_entity_poly.pdbx_seq_one_letter_code
_entity_poly.pdbx_strand_id
1 'polypeptide(L)'
;MVTAVTPDISFLIPAYNADDTLAECLASLQQQSRSNWQAVVVDDGSTDRTWELLEGIAKTDSRILPARQSNAGAAAARNHAARLAAAPLFCMLDADDWLDPTFIESMLPVAADTSPAVISYCAYRRVAPDGRLMRVEQPPALAGDAAKREFSSFCALAIHTVVFPKSLFERLGGMDETLQTGEEWELWLRMAFAGAEFRRVEQCLAFYSMKAGSLSGDPLKLVRDAVRVTTKAEALRMQEEVSTEGPETGWMTPALSQLRMLAWAACARLDPAPDVATLAALLPEIPDLAGQEGFLVEVILHGLRTGLLADGDDDLIDALAKWQPTFLSLIRLIERHSFPGTGRKIIETIGWQLTAGNLLRSFTLGNLQVVSVELGRLARIPKSKQADTLVMHAYSADEHVGSFVGPFWGDLSIRAQIRLIMQEMQAKEHLQTPRTLAYARSWTREALRGYRAFGGLIIRNGRRRGRLEKILVGIGRNAILACAPGDKQDNDARLSDILRDLKRGLPPRDRDVPGPRPEKKQQAPSVQSEEEHWEHIFERPDPWNYLSIYEQVKYEQTLSLIPQGIDKALELACAEGIFTEKLAQKVGHLTATDISQRAIDRAIERCRGRDNVEFRVLDFVRNDLPPQQDLIVCSEVLYYMKDEEMLAAVCGKMAAALKPNGYLITAHAHIRRDEPTRTGFDWGNPFGVSTIKQVLAAQPGLALEDTIETELYAIHRFRKGSLADPVLRVERHGTPLDADVAKHIIWGPAGVEREAAWTTEVTTSVPILMYHRIADEGPAALRRFRTPPDIFRKQMQFLRRQGYYAVTAPTLTKLFRSGRPIQGRPVMLTFDDAYLDFRTNAYPILAENDLSADVFVVTDKVGGRSDWDSAHGEPAALMSWPDIQALHEKGISFGSHLASHTPASAIDNDALLAEAMLSRDALQSRLGSPVEAIALPYGATDFRVPGILALAGYGVGFTTRPATASFSDSLFALPRLEVRGDRPLEAFPELIGLPGEFIG
;
A
#
# COMPACT_ATOMS: atom_id res chain seq x y z
N MET A 1 14.47 49.65 -57.09
CA MET A 1 14.82 48.45 -56.31
C MET A 1 13.69 48.21 -55.32
N VAL A 2 12.81 47.25 -55.60
CA VAL A 2 11.80 46.80 -54.63
C VAL A 2 12.52 45.81 -53.74
N THR A 3 12.74 46.16 -52.47
CA THR A 3 13.24 45.22 -51.46
C THR A 3 12.24 44.08 -51.36
N ALA A 4 12.62 42.86 -51.75
CA ALA A 4 11.81 41.68 -51.50
C ALA A 4 11.56 41.59 -50.00
N VAL A 5 10.29 41.64 -49.58
CA VAL A 5 9.91 41.50 -48.18
C VAL A 5 10.21 40.06 -47.79
N THR A 6 11.07 39.87 -46.78
CA THR A 6 11.36 38.56 -46.23
C THR A 6 10.07 37.97 -45.63
N PRO A 7 9.69 36.73 -45.97
CA PRO A 7 8.52 36.08 -45.38
C PRO A 7 8.69 35.89 -43.88
N ASP A 8 7.60 35.97 -43.11
CA ASP A 8 7.66 35.77 -41.66
C ASP A 8 7.77 34.29 -41.28
N ILE A 9 7.20 33.41 -42.12
CA ILE A 9 7.19 31.95 -41.94
C ILE A 9 7.36 31.25 -43.30
N SER A 10 8.14 30.15 -43.30
CA SER A 10 8.30 29.26 -44.45
C SER A 10 7.71 27.87 -44.13
N PHE A 11 6.84 27.38 -45.00
CA PHE A 11 6.30 26.02 -44.96
C PHE A 11 7.20 25.07 -45.74
N LEU A 12 7.64 23.98 -45.10
CA LEU A 12 8.51 22.96 -45.69
C LEU A 12 7.66 21.75 -46.08
N ILE A 13 7.38 21.60 -47.37
CA ILE A 13 6.39 20.65 -47.89
C ILE A 13 7.08 19.61 -48.78
N PRO A 14 7.24 18.35 -48.34
CA PRO A 14 7.62 17.27 -49.23
C PRO A 14 6.38 16.79 -50.00
N ALA A 15 6.55 16.55 -51.30
CA ALA A 15 5.50 16.00 -52.16
C ALA A 15 6.01 14.77 -52.89
N TYR A 16 5.31 13.64 -52.77
CA TYR A 16 5.59 12.42 -53.54
C TYR A 16 4.27 11.76 -53.90
N ASN A 17 3.97 11.70 -55.19
CA ASN A 17 2.69 11.20 -55.72
C ASN A 17 1.46 11.80 -55.03
N ALA A 18 1.40 13.14 -54.99
CA ALA A 18 0.38 13.94 -54.31
C ALA A 18 -0.56 14.69 -55.28
N ASP A 19 -0.74 14.22 -56.52
CA ASP A 19 -1.61 14.84 -57.54
C ASP A 19 -3.02 15.14 -56.99
N ASP A 20 -3.55 14.24 -56.15
CA ASP A 20 -4.91 14.33 -55.63
C ASP A 20 -5.08 15.24 -54.40
N THR A 21 -4.00 15.67 -53.74
CA THR A 21 -4.11 16.44 -52.47
C THR A 21 -3.27 17.70 -52.36
N LEU A 22 -2.20 17.82 -53.16
CA LEU A 22 -1.31 18.98 -53.08
C LEU A 22 -2.05 20.31 -53.32
N ALA A 23 -3.06 20.31 -54.20
CA ALA A 23 -3.87 21.49 -54.48
C ALA A 23 -4.65 21.98 -53.24
N GLU A 24 -5.23 21.06 -52.46
CA GLU A 24 -5.98 21.38 -51.24
C GLU A 24 -5.04 21.88 -50.13
N CYS A 25 -3.91 21.21 -49.95
CA CYS A 25 -2.84 21.63 -49.03
C CYS A 25 -2.42 23.08 -49.30
N LEU A 26 -2.06 23.41 -50.56
CA LEU A 26 -1.65 24.76 -50.94
C LEU A 26 -2.79 25.78 -50.88
N ALA A 27 -4.03 25.38 -51.20
CA ALA A 27 -5.19 26.24 -51.06
C ALA A 27 -5.42 26.67 -49.59
N SER A 28 -5.11 25.82 -48.61
CA SER A 28 -5.20 26.16 -47.19
C SER A 28 -4.19 27.24 -46.77
N LEU A 29 -3.00 27.26 -47.38
CA LEU A 29 -2.02 28.33 -47.18
C LEU A 29 -2.45 29.62 -47.87
N GLN A 30 -3.02 29.52 -49.07
CA GLN A 30 -3.57 30.67 -49.81
C GLN A 30 -4.71 31.37 -49.06
N GLN A 31 -5.46 30.63 -48.24
CA GLN A 31 -6.57 31.13 -47.42
C GLN A 31 -6.14 31.72 -46.06
N GLN A 32 -4.85 31.69 -45.71
CA GLN A 32 -4.37 32.23 -44.43
C GLN A 32 -4.68 33.72 -44.29
N SER A 33 -5.11 34.13 -43.09
CA SER A 33 -5.45 35.52 -42.76
C SER A 33 -4.24 36.47 -42.85
N ARG A 34 -3.03 35.93 -42.68
CA ARG A 34 -1.76 36.64 -42.92
C ARG A 34 -1.17 36.18 -44.24
N SER A 35 -0.79 37.15 -45.09
CA SER A 35 -0.29 36.87 -46.45
C SER A 35 1.24 36.78 -46.58
N ASN A 36 1.99 37.21 -45.56
CA ASN A 36 3.47 37.26 -45.59
C ASN A 36 4.11 35.90 -45.20
N TRP A 37 3.96 34.92 -46.06
CA TRP A 37 4.52 33.58 -45.90
C TRP A 37 5.13 33.07 -47.21
N GLN A 38 5.91 32.00 -47.10
CA GLN A 38 6.46 31.27 -48.24
C GLN A 38 6.18 29.77 -48.09
N ALA A 39 5.82 29.08 -49.17
CA ALA A 39 5.77 27.62 -49.20
C ALA A 39 6.89 27.10 -50.10
N VAL A 40 7.78 26.27 -49.56
CA VAL A 40 8.81 25.60 -50.36
C VAL A 40 8.38 24.15 -50.52
N VAL A 41 7.96 23.81 -51.73
CA VAL A 41 7.42 22.49 -52.07
C VAL A 41 8.49 21.72 -52.84
N VAL A 42 8.96 20.61 -52.28
CA VAL A 42 9.95 19.74 -52.90
C VAL A 42 9.27 18.47 -53.40
N ASP A 43 9.18 18.33 -54.72
CA ASP A 43 8.81 17.07 -55.36
C ASP A 43 9.95 16.05 -55.21
N ASP A 44 9.71 15.02 -54.39
CA ASP A 44 10.64 13.94 -54.06
C ASP A 44 10.57 12.80 -55.09
N GLY A 45 10.62 13.17 -56.37
CA GLY A 45 10.67 12.24 -57.49
C GLY A 45 9.33 11.58 -57.83
N SER A 46 8.22 12.33 -57.80
CA SER A 46 6.89 11.83 -58.17
C SER A 46 6.85 11.27 -59.59
N THR A 47 5.97 10.29 -59.78
CA THR A 47 5.71 9.58 -61.03
C THR A 47 4.33 9.88 -61.63
N ASP A 48 3.48 10.56 -60.87
CA ASP A 48 2.18 11.08 -61.31
C ASP A 48 2.30 12.56 -61.75
N ARG A 49 1.17 13.29 -61.80
CA ARG A 49 1.12 14.70 -62.25
C ARG A 49 1.46 15.72 -61.16
N THR A 50 2.01 15.30 -60.02
CA THR A 50 2.33 16.19 -58.89
C THR A 50 3.21 17.36 -59.30
N TRP A 51 4.24 17.10 -60.11
CA TRP A 51 5.18 18.13 -60.56
C TRP A 51 4.51 19.13 -61.50
N GLU A 52 3.73 18.67 -62.48
CA GLU A 52 3.00 19.52 -63.41
C GLU A 52 1.98 20.41 -62.67
N LEU A 53 1.28 19.86 -61.67
CA LEU A 53 0.36 20.59 -60.81
C LEU A 53 1.08 21.69 -60.02
N LEU A 54 2.20 21.34 -59.38
CA LEU A 54 3.01 22.28 -58.59
C LEU A 54 3.55 23.43 -59.46
N GLU A 55 4.10 23.13 -60.63
CA GLU A 55 4.57 24.15 -61.57
C GLU A 55 3.42 25.08 -62.03
N GLY A 56 2.23 24.52 -62.23
CA GLY A 56 1.03 25.28 -62.58
C GLY A 56 0.66 26.28 -61.50
N ILE A 57 0.63 25.85 -60.24
CA ILE A 57 0.26 26.70 -59.10
C ILE A 57 1.33 27.78 -58.85
N ALA A 58 2.62 27.42 -58.85
CA ALA A 58 3.72 28.35 -58.62
C ALA A 58 3.82 29.47 -59.67
N LYS A 59 3.35 29.25 -60.90
CA LYS A 59 3.24 30.31 -61.93
C LYS A 59 2.21 31.37 -61.57
N THR A 60 1.22 31.04 -60.74
CA THR A 60 0.12 31.94 -60.37
C THR A 60 0.27 32.57 -58.98
N ASP A 61 1.07 31.97 -58.10
CA ASP A 61 1.32 32.48 -56.74
C ASP A 61 2.82 32.43 -56.41
N SER A 62 3.46 33.60 -56.42
CA SER A 62 4.92 33.74 -56.22
C SER A 62 5.39 33.40 -54.81
N ARG A 63 4.48 33.17 -53.86
CA ARG A 63 4.83 32.69 -52.50
C ARG A 63 5.19 31.21 -52.49
N ILE A 64 4.86 30.47 -53.54
CA ILE A 64 5.10 29.03 -53.67
C ILE A 64 6.37 28.83 -54.51
N LEU A 65 7.39 28.27 -53.89
CA LEU A 65 8.68 27.95 -54.49
C LEU A 65 8.76 26.45 -54.80
N PRO A 66 8.70 26.05 -56.08
CA PRO A 66 8.81 24.65 -56.46
C PRO A 66 10.28 24.23 -56.57
N ALA A 67 10.60 23.04 -56.06
CA ALA A 67 11.89 22.39 -56.21
C ALA A 67 11.70 20.89 -56.44
N ARG A 68 12.68 20.24 -57.05
CA ARG A 68 12.62 18.81 -57.40
C ARG A 68 13.90 18.11 -57.00
N GLN A 69 13.77 16.85 -56.57
CA GLN A 69 14.88 15.95 -56.31
C GLN A 69 14.54 14.51 -56.74
N SER A 70 15.53 13.63 -56.76
CA SER A 70 15.28 12.18 -56.81
C SER A 70 14.74 11.70 -55.48
N ASN A 71 13.83 10.71 -55.50
CA ASN A 71 13.21 10.17 -54.28
C ASN A 71 14.26 9.74 -53.24
N ALA A 72 14.33 10.52 -52.15
CA ALA A 72 15.26 10.34 -51.05
C ALA A 72 14.57 10.35 -49.68
N GLY A 73 13.23 10.44 -49.65
CA GLY A 73 12.42 10.45 -48.44
C GLY A 73 12.03 11.84 -47.96
N ALA A 74 10.97 11.89 -47.15
CA ALA A 74 10.36 13.14 -46.67
C ALA A 74 11.34 14.00 -45.85
N ALA A 75 12.17 13.39 -45.01
CA ALA A 75 13.21 14.09 -44.24
C ALA A 75 14.23 14.80 -45.16
N ALA A 76 14.71 14.13 -46.21
CA ALA A 76 15.65 14.70 -47.17
C ALA A 76 15.01 15.85 -47.97
N ALA A 77 13.75 15.66 -48.40
CA ALA A 77 12.98 16.70 -49.08
C ALA A 77 12.74 17.93 -48.18
N ARG A 78 12.47 17.75 -46.88
CA ARG A 78 12.36 18.85 -45.90
C ARG A 78 13.69 19.55 -45.64
N ASN A 79 14.78 18.82 -45.52
CA ASN A 79 16.12 19.41 -45.44
C ASN A 79 16.46 20.23 -46.69
N HIS A 80 16.05 19.76 -47.88
CA HIS A 80 16.17 20.51 -49.13
C HIS A 80 15.31 21.78 -49.12
N ALA A 81 14.05 21.67 -48.71
CA ALA A 81 13.17 22.82 -48.56
C ALA A 81 13.75 23.88 -47.60
N ALA A 82 14.29 23.44 -46.45
CA ALA A 82 14.88 24.32 -45.44
C ALA A 82 16.07 25.14 -45.97
N ARG A 83 16.90 24.54 -46.84
CA ARG A 83 18.03 25.24 -47.48
C ARG A 83 17.58 26.35 -48.43
N LEU A 84 16.40 26.21 -49.04
CA LEU A 84 15.82 27.19 -49.98
C LEU A 84 14.94 28.23 -49.27
N ALA A 85 14.42 27.90 -48.09
CA ALA A 85 13.50 28.72 -47.32
C ALA A 85 14.18 30.00 -46.77
N ALA A 86 13.49 31.13 -46.90
CA ALA A 86 14.04 32.44 -46.53
C ALA A 86 13.55 32.97 -45.15
N ALA A 87 12.46 32.42 -44.61
CA ALA A 87 11.87 32.92 -43.36
C ALA A 87 12.69 32.55 -42.11
N PRO A 88 12.60 33.35 -41.03
CA PRO A 88 13.22 33.04 -39.74
C PRO A 88 12.50 31.91 -38.98
N LEU A 89 11.22 31.67 -39.27
CA LEU A 89 10.42 30.62 -38.64
C LEU A 89 9.98 29.59 -39.67
N PHE A 90 10.00 28.32 -39.27
CA PHE A 90 9.59 27.19 -40.09
C PHE A 90 8.34 26.53 -39.53
N CYS A 91 7.52 26.00 -40.43
CA CYS A 91 6.48 25.02 -40.16
C CYS A 91 6.63 23.89 -41.19
N MET A 92 6.54 22.64 -40.77
CA MET A 92 6.53 21.51 -41.70
C MET A 92 5.09 21.17 -42.02
N LEU A 93 4.74 20.89 -43.27
CA LEU A 93 3.36 20.53 -43.65
C LEU A 93 3.42 19.38 -44.65
N ASP A 94 2.63 18.33 -44.44
CA ASP A 94 2.50 17.23 -45.41
C ASP A 94 1.59 17.65 -46.56
N ALA A 95 1.89 17.16 -47.78
CA ALA A 95 1.17 17.53 -49.01
C ALA A 95 -0.29 17.03 -49.07
N ASP A 96 -0.77 16.37 -48.03
CA ASP A 96 -2.13 15.90 -47.86
C ASP A 96 -2.85 16.40 -46.62
N ASP A 97 -2.20 17.27 -45.85
CA ASP A 97 -2.77 17.94 -44.70
C ASP A 97 -3.12 19.39 -45.03
N TRP A 98 -3.96 20.01 -44.19
CA TRP A 98 -4.31 21.41 -44.30
C TRP A 98 -4.37 22.11 -42.95
N LEU A 99 -4.26 23.44 -42.99
CA LEU A 99 -4.26 24.30 -41.82
C LEU A 99 -5.50 25.20 -41.78
N ASP A 100 -5.93 25.53 -40.56
CA ASP A 100 -6.99 26.52 -40.34
C ASP A 100 -6.56 27.89 -40.89
N PRO A 101 -7.46 28.70 -41.49
CA PRO A 101 -7.13 30.04 -42.00
C PRO A 101 -6.47 30.98 -40.97
N THR A 102 -6.65 30.71 -39.67
CA THR A 102 -6.07 31.48 -38.56
C THR A 102 -4.77 30.91 -38.00
N PHE A 103 -4.18 29.88 -38.64
CA PHE A 103 -2.98 29.21 -38.16
C PHE A 103 -1.81 30.19 -37.98
N ILE A 104 -1.46 30.95 -39.01
CA ILE A 104 -0.31 31.87 -38.94
C ILE A 104 -0.56 32.98 -37.91
N GLU A 105 -1.77 33.58 -37.86
CA GLU A 105 -2.05 34.65 -36.89
C GLU A 105 -2.01 34.18 -35.44
N SER A 106 -2.32 32.91 -35.18
CA SER A 106 -2.36 32.31 -33.85
C SER A 106 -0.99 31.79 -33.41
N MET A 107 -0.26 31.13 -34.30
CA MET A 107 1.00 30.43 -33.98
C MET A 107 2.20 31.37 -33.95
N LEU A 108 2.26 32.33 -34.88
CA LEU A 108 3.43 33.18 -35.10
C LEU A 108 3.75 34.12 -33.92
N PRO A 109 2.78 34.74 -33.22
CA PRO A 109 3.09 35.59 -32.06
C PRO A 109 3.72 34.86 -30.88
N VAL A 110 3.61 33.53 -30.84
CA VAL A 110 4.10 32.70 -29.73
C VAL A 110 5.52 32.19 -29.99
N ALA A 111 5.83 31.80 -31.23
CA ALA A 111 7.15 31.31 -31.61
C ALA A 111 8.16 32.47 -31.69
N ALA A 112 9.40 32.22 -31.27
CA ALA A 112 10.44 33.24 -31.27
C ALA A 112 11.83 32.63 -31.48
N ASP A 113 12.61 33.25 -32.38
CA ASP A 113 14.02 32.93 -32.60
C ASP A 113 14.90 33.68 -31.57
N THR A 114 14.82 33.21 -30.32
CA THR A 114 15.54 33.76 -29.16
C THR A 114 16.48 32.72 -28.53
N SER A 115 17.16 33.09 -27.45
CA SER A 115 17.89 32.16 -26.59
C SER A 115 17.31 32.23 -25.16
N PRO A 116 16.58 31.19 -24.69
CA PRO A 116 16.23 29.95 -25.39
C PRO A 116 15.27 30.19 -26.57
N ALA A 117 15.30 29.26 -27.53
CA ALA A 117 14.39 29.28 -28.68
C ALA A 117 12.96 28.94 -28.20
N VAL A 118 11.95 29.60 -28.76
CA VAL A 118 10.55 29.34 -28.41
C VAL A 118 9.82 28.70 -29.59
N ILE A 119 9.29 27.51 -29.35
CA ILE A 119 8.52 26.69 -30.29
C ILE A 119 7.05 26.81 -29.92
N SER A 120 6.18 27.17 -30.88
CA SER A 120 4.73 27.12 -30.66
C SER A 120 4.15 25.82 -31.20
N TYR A 121 3.20 25.24 -30.48
CA TYR A 121 2.50 24.02 -30.89
C TYR A 121 0.99 24.11 -30.61
N CYS A 122 0.16 23.49 -31.43
CA CYS A 122 -1.30 23.52 -31.29
C CYS A 122 -1.96 22.14 -31.26
N ALA A 123 -3.26 22.12 -30.94
CA ALA A 123 -4.08 20.93 -31.11
C ALA A 123 -4.38 20.66 -32.59
N TYR A 124 -4.73 19.41 -32.91
CA TYR A 124 -5.09 19.00 -34.27
C TYR A 124 -6.28 18.04 -34.28
N ARG A 125 -6.84 17.79 -35.46
CA ARG A 125 -7.82 16.73 -35.69
C ARG A 125 -7.32 15.77 -36.75
N ARG A 126 -7.62 14.50 -36.57
CA ARG A 126 -7.55 13.53 -37.66
C ARG A 126 -8.79 13.64 -38.53
N VAL A 127 -8.64 13.44 -39.83
CA VAL A 127 -9.72 13.40 -40.80
C VAL A 127 -9.73 12.02 -41.42
N ALA A 128 -10.85 11.34 -41.26
CA ALA A 128 -11.04 10.00 -41.78
C ALA A 128 -11.08 9.99 -43.32
N PRO A 129 -10.82 8.84 -43.97
CA PRO A 129 -10.87 8.74 -45.44
C PRO A 129 -12.20 9.16 -46.08
N ASP A 130 -13.30 9.17 -45.32
CA ASP A 130 -14.63 9.62 -45.73
C ASP A 130 -14.87 11.13 -45.53
N GLY A 131 -13.86 11.88 -45.06
CA GLY A 131 -13.93 13.30 -44.76
C GLY A 131 -14.44 13.65 -43.36
N ARG A 132 -14.79 12.67 -42.52
CA ARG A 132 -15.26 12.93 -41.16
C ARG A 132 -14.13 13.47 -40.27
N LEU A 133 -14.39 14.59 -39.60
CA LEU A 133 -13.49 15.16 -38.59
C LEU A 133 -13.58 14.35 -37.28
N MET A 134 -12.48 13.76 -36.86
CA MET A 134 -12.38 13.07 -35.58
C MET A 134 -12.31 14.07 -34.41
N ARG A 135 -12.27 13.52 -33.19
CA ARG A 135 -12.01 14.27 -31.95
C ARG A 135 -10.72 15.09 -32.04
N VAL A 136 -10.71 16.20 -31.33
CA VAL A 136 -9.52 17.04 -31.18
C VAL A 136 -8.48 16.29 -30.34
N GLU A 137 -7.30 16.11 -30.91
CA GLU A 137 -6.13 15.58 -30.25
C GLU A 137 -5.43 16.71 -29.50
N GLN A 138 -5.41 16.59 -28.17
CA GLN A 138 -4.82 17.59 -27.29
C GLN A 138 -3.39 17.19 -26.93
N PRO A 139 -2.36 17.95 -27.35
CA PRO A 139 -0.99 17.63 -26.99
C PRO A 139 -0.76 17.84 -25.48
N PRO A 140 0.14 17.06 -24.84
CA PRO A 140 0.46 17.24 -23.43
C PRO A 140 1.10 18.62 -23.16
N ALA A 141 1.19 18.99 -21.89
CA ALA A 141 1.94 20.18 -21.48
C ALA A 141 3.45 19.91 -21.58
N LEU A 142 4.15 20.62 -22.47
CA LEU A 142 5.54 20.37 -22.82
C LEU A 142 6.51 21.42 -22.23
N ALA A 143 6.18 22.00 -21.09
CA ALA A 143 7.02 23.03 -20.47
C ALA A 143 8.28 22.44 -19.81
N GLY A 144 9.46 23.03 -20.09
CA GLY A 144 10.73 22.65 -19.48
C GLY A 144 11.06 21.16 -19.65
N ASP A 145 11.46 20.51 -18.55
CA ASP A 145 11.83 19.08 -18.56
C ASP A 145 10.67 18.14 -18.93
N ALA A 146 9.42 18.61 -18.92
CA ALA A 146 8.30 17.82 -19.41
C ALA A 146 8.44 17.49 -20.91
N ALA A 147 8.93 18.44 -21.73
CA ALA A 147 9.20 18.16 -23.14
C ALA A 147 10.23 17.03 -23.31
N LYS A 148 11.33 17.09 -22.55
CA LYS A 148 12.38 16.07 -22.60
C LYS A 148 11.83 14.69 -22.23
N ARG A 149 11.02 14.61 -21.17
CA ARG A 149 10.37 13.37 -20.72
C ARG A 149 9.43 12.80 -21.77
N GLU A 150 8.50 13.61 -22.28
CA GLU A 150 7.49 13.14 -23.21
C GLU A 150 8.12 12.70 -24.54
N PHE A 151 9.01 13.52 -25.12
CA PHE A 151 9.69 13.15 -26.37
C PHE A 151 10.71 12.04 -26.20
N SER A 152 11.14 11.70 -24.98
CA SER A 152 11.94 10.48 -24.77
C SER A 152 11.10 9.21 -24.87
N SER A 153 9.78 9.34 -24.74
CA SER A 153 8.87 8.19 -24.70
C SER A 153 8.00 8.02 -25.94
N PHE A 154 7.55 9.11 -26.56
CA PHE A 154 6.71 9.06 -27.75
C PHE A 154 6.69 10.37 -28.54
N CYS A 155 6.19 10.31 -29.77
CA CYS A 155 5.94 11.51 -30.56
C CYS A 155 4.70 12.25 -30.08
N ALA A 156 4.89 13.28 -29.25
CA ALA A 156 3.79 14.04 -28.65
C ALA A 156 3.11 15.06 -29.58
N LEU A 157 3.75 15.42 -30.70
CA LEU A 157 3.28 16.45 -31.62
C LEU A 157 3.26 15.90 -33.05
N ALA A 158 2.16 16.14 -33.78
CA ALA A 158 2.12 15.87 -35.21
C ALA A 158 2.92 16.95 -35.97
N ILE A 159 3.50 16.57 -37.10
CA ILE A 159 4.49 17.38 -37.81
C ILE A 159 4.02 18.80 -38.17
N HIS A 160 2.74 18.93 -38.53
CA HIS A 160 2.12 20.16 -39.00
C HIS A 160 1.51 21.04 -37.90
N THR A 161 1.70 20.68 -36.62
CA THR A 161 1.17 21.46 -35.50
C THR A 161 2.18 22.42 -34.90
N VAL A 162 3.41 22.50 -35.44
CA VAL A 162 4.56 23.11 -34.78
C VAL A 162 5.19 24.21 -35.63
N VAL A 163 5.43 25.37 -35.01
CA VAL A 163 6.24 26.45 -35.58
C VAL A 163 7.51 26.61 -34.75
N PHE A 164 8.68 26.54 -35.40
CA PHE A 164 9.98 26.55 -34.73
C PHE A 164 11.01 27.42 -35.46
N PRO A 165 12.06 27.91 -34.76
CA PRO A 165 13.09 28.74 -35.39
C PRO A 165 13.97 28.01 -36.40
N LYS A 166 14.23 28.67 -37.54
CA LYS A 166 15.20 28.23 -38.55
C LYS A 166 16.59 28.04 -37.95
N SER A 167 17.03 28.98 -37.11
CA SER A 167 18.36 28.94 -36.49
C SER A 167 18.57 27.68 -35.64
N LEU A 168 17.51 27.22 -34.93
CA LEU A 168 17.53 26.01 -34.12
C LEU A 168 17.62 24.76 -35.00
N PHE A 169 16.84 24.72 -36.08
CA PHE A 169 16.88 23.62 -37.05
C PHE A 169 18.25 23.46 -37.70
N GLU A 170 18.85 24.56 -38.17
CA GLU A 170 20.17 24.57 -38.78
C GLU A 170 21.27 24.19 -37.79
N ARG A 171 21.22 24.75 -36.56
CA ARG A 171 22.17 24.43 -35.48
C ARG A 171 22.17 22.94 -35.13
N LEU A 172 21.01 22.30 -35.17
CA LEU A 172 20.86 20.87 -34.88
C LEU A 172 21.16 19.96 -36.08
N GLY A 173 21.47 20.53 -37.26
CA GLY A 173 21.81 19.78 -38.45
C GLY A 173 20.60 19.25 -39.25
N GLY A 174 19.41 19.81 -39.05
CA GLY A 174 18.19 19.41 -39.74
C GLY A 174 17.59 18.09 -39.26
N MET A 175 16.79 17.43 -40.12
CA MET A 175 16.16 16.14 -39.86
C MET A 175 17.12 14.98 -40.15
N ASP A 176 17.00 13.88 -39.40
CA ASP A 176 17.75 12.65 -39.63
C ASP A 176 17.19 11.89 -40.85
N GLU A 177 17.88 11.99 -41.99
CA GLU A 177 17.47 11.38 -43.27
C GLU A 177 17.52 9.84 -43.26
N THR A 178 18.06 9.24 -42.20
CA THR A 178 18.12 7.77 -42.08
C THR A 178 16.85 7.16 -41.48
N LEU A 179 15.95 7.98 -40.91
CA LEU A 179 14.64 7.54 -40.42
C LEU A 179 13.63 7.51 -41.58
N GLN A 180 12.75 6.51 -41.57
CA GLN A 180 11.66 6.40 -42.53
C GLN A 180 10.31 6.86 -41.93
N THR A 181 10.23 6.87 -40.60
CA THR A 181 9.10 7.35 -39.81
C THR A 181 9.62 7.98 -38.52
N GLY A 182 8.92 8.96 -37.97
CA GLY A 182 9.31 9.59 -36.70
C GLY A 182 10.52 10.52 -36.81
N GLU A 183 10.86 10.98 -38.01
CA GLU A 183 11.89 11.98 -38.24
C GLU A 183 11.59 13.31 -37.52
N GLU A 184 10.32 13.67 -37.36
CA GLU A 184 9.84 14.81 -36.60
C GLU A 184 9.95 14.56 -35.10
N TRP A 185 9.64 13.35 -34.65
CA TRP A 185 9.79 12.96 -33.25
C TRP A 185 11.23 13.12 -32.79
N GLU A 186 12.16 12.62 -33.58
CA GLU A 186 13.58 12.71 -33.32
C GLU A 186 14.07 14.17 -33.28
N LEU A 187 13.54 15.03 -34.16
CA LEU A 187 13.84 16.46 -34.16
C LEU A 187 13.29 17.14 -32.90
N TRP A 188 12.04 16.88 -32.50
CA TRP A 188 11.44 17.44 -31.29
C TRP A 188 12.21 17.05 -30.03
N LEU A 189 12.65 15.79 -29.97
CA LEU A 189 13.54 15.29 -28.93
C LEU A 189 14.83 16.13 -28.86
N ARG A 190 15.55 16.27 -29.97
CA ARG A 190 16.79 17.09 -30.00
C ARG A 190 16.54 18.55 -29.67
N MET A 191 15.42 19.13 -30.10
CA MET A 191 15.06 20.51 -29.76
C MET A 191 14.80 20.69 -28.26
N ALA A 192 14.12 19.72 -27.62
CA ALA A 192 13.89 19.74 -26.17
C ALA A 192 15.20 19.63 -25.37
N PHE A 193 16.11 18.72 -25.78
CA PHE A 193 17.44 18.61 -25.17
C PHE A 193 18.33 19.82 -25.48
N ALA A 194 18.13 20.51 -26.60
CA ALA A 194 18.80 21.78 -26.89
C ALA A 194 18.26 22.99 -26.07
N GLY A 195 17.31 22.77 -25.17
CA GLY A 195 16.76 23.78 -24.27
C GLY A 195 15.66 24.64 -24.89
N ALA A 196 14.99 24.18 -25.96
CA ALA A 196 13.87 24.92 -26.54
C ALA A 196 12.65 24.94 -25.59
N GLU A 197 11.96 26.07 -25.53
CA GLU A 197 10.71 26.23 -24.81
C GLU A 197 9.52 25.91 -25.71
N PHE A 198 8.72 24.91 -25.34
CA PHE A 198 7.49 24.58 -26.06
C PHE A 198 6.32 25.33 -25.41
N ARG A 199 5.61 26.14 -26.21
CA ARG A 199 4.45 26.93 -25.78
C ARG A 199 3.21 26.54 -26.56
N ARG A 200 2.17 26.17 -25.83
CA ARG A 200 0.90 25.70 -26.38
C ARG A 200 0.04 26.86 -26.88
N VAL A 201 -0.59 26.66 -28.02
CA VAL A 201 -1.71 27.44 -28.55
C VAL A 201 -2.97 26.58 -28.43
N GLU A 202 -3.98 27.08 -27.72
CA GLU A 202 -5.15 26.27 -27.32
C GLU A 202 -6.10 25.92 -28.48
N GLN A 203 -6.02 26.66 -29.59
CA GLN A 203 -6.84 26.40 -30.76
C GLN A 203 -6.44 25.09 -31.46
N CYS A 204 -7.43 24.42 -32.05
CA CYS A 204 -7.20 23.35 -33.02
C CYS A 204 -7.01 23.99 -34.41
N LEU A 205 -5.78 24.02 -34.90
CA LEU A 205 -5.42 24.78 -36.11
C LEU A 205 -4.94 23.90 -37.27
N ALA A 206 -4.96 22.58 -37.08
CA ALA A 206 -4.30 21.61 -37.93
C ALA A 206 -5.20 20.39 -38.20
N PHE A 207 -5.17 19.88 -39.42
CA PHE A 207 -5.99 18.76 -39.87
C PHE A 207 -5.13 17.69 -40.55
N TYR A 208 -5.02 16.54 -39.90
CA TYR A 208 -4.27 15.37 -40.33
C TYR A 208 -5.16 14.47 -41.20
N SER A 209 -4.89 14.35 -42.49
CA SER A 209 -5.63 13.48 -43.39
C SER A 209 -5.16 12.03 -43.30
N MET A 210 -6.05 11.11 -42.92
CA MET A 210 -5.71 9.69 -42.84
C MET A 210 -5.99 8.99 -44.17
N LYS A 211 -4.95 8.42 -44.77
CA LYS A 211 -5.03 7.66 -46.02
C LYS A 211 -4.49 6.25 -45.88
N ALA A 212 -5.09 5.32 -46.62
CA ALA A 212 -4.56 3.97 -46.75
C ALA A 212 -3.22 4.00 -47.50
N GLY A 213 -2.25 3.21 -47.04
CA GLY A 213 -0.92 3.13 -47.67
C GLY A 213 0.01 4.31 -47.35
N SER A 214 -0.34 5.17 -46.39
CA SER A 214 0.58 6.19 -45.86
C SER A 214 1.83 5.55 -45.26
N LEU A 215 2.93 6.30 -45.23
CA LEU A 215 4.20 5.84 -44.65
C LEU A 215 4.07 5.52 -43.15
N SER A 216 3.27 6.33 -42.45
CA SER A 216 2.88 6.14 -41.04
C SER A 216 2.00 4.91 -40.78
N GLY A 217 1.43 4.31 -41.83
CA GLY A 217 0.62 3.09 -41.76
C GLY A 217 1.44 1.79 -41.70
N ASP A 218 2.77 1.84 -41.77
CA ASP A 218 3.66 0.68 -41.68
C ASP A 218 4.20 0.48 -40.23
N PRO A 219 3.62 -0.42 -39.42
CA PRO A 219 4.01 -0.68 -38.04
C PRO A 219 5.44 -1.24 -37.92
N LEU A 220 6.00 -1.90 -38.95
CA LEU A 220 7.39 -2.37 -38.90
C LEU A 220 8.37 -1.20 -38.97
N LYS A 221 8.07 -0.19 -39.80
CA LYS A 221 8.87 1.03 -39.86
C LYS A 221 8.71 1.83 -38.58
N LEU A 222 7.46 2.03 -38.13
CA LEU A 222 7.15 2.81 -36.94
C LEU A 222 7.83 2.26 -35.68
N VAL A 223 7.72 0.95 -35.41
CA VAL A 223 8.35 0.35 -34.23
C VAL A 223 9.87 0.37 -34.34
N ARG A 224 10.43 0.08 -35.53
CA ARG A 224 11.89 0.11 -35.75
C ARG A 224 12.47 1.50 -35.51
N ASP A 225 11.87 2.53 -36.09
CA ASP A 225 12.37 3.89 -35.92
C ASP A 225 12.10 4.43 -34.51
N ALA A 226 10.98 4.03 -33.87
CA ALA A 226 10.76 4.29 -32.46
C ALA A 226 11.87 3.75 -31.54
N VAL A 227 12.35 2.53 -31.80
CA VAL A 227 13.51 1.96 -31.08
C VAL A 227 14.74 2.85 -31.26
N ARG A 228 14.98 3.38 -32.46
CA ARG A 228 16.12 4.27 -32.73
C ARG A 228 15.99 5.60 -31.99
N VAL A 229 14.81 6.23 -32.02
CA VAL A 229 14.57 7.51 -31.34
C VAL A 229 14.67 7.38 -29.83
N THR A 230 14.04 6.35 -29.24
CA THR A 230 14.12 6.10 -27.79
C THR A 230 15.53 5.73 -27.32
N THR A 231 16.30 4.99 -28.12
CA THR A 231 17.72 4.72 -27.84
C THR A 231 18.55 6.01 -27.86
N LYS A 232 18.27 6.92 -28.80
CA LYS A 232 18.91 8.23 -28.86
C LYS A 232 18.54 9.10 -27.66
N ALA A 233 17.27 9.06 -27.23
CA ALA A 233 16.80 9.78 -26.05
C ALA A 233 17.56 9.36 -24.78
N GLU A 234 17.80 8.06 -24.61
CA GLU A 234 18.62 7.56 -23.50
C GLU A 234 20.05 8.10 -23.55
N ALA A 235 20.68 8.09 -24.73
CA ALA A 235 22.04 8.62 -24.90
C ALA A 235 22.12 10.12 -24.57
N LEU A 236 21.14 10.92 -25.00
CA LEU A 236 21.06 12.35 -24.67
C LEU A 236 20.86 12.58 -23.17
N ARG A 237 19.99 11.80 -22.53
CA ARG A 237 19.74 11.86 -21.09
C ARG A 237 21.01 11.58 -20.28
N MET A 238 21.77 10.56 -20.67
CA MET A 238 23.05 10.22 -20.03
C MET A 238 24.09 11.34 -20.17
N GLN A 239 24.10 12.05 -21.30
CA GLN A 239 25.03 13.17 -21.53
C GLN A 239 24.72 14.40 -20.66
N GLU A 240 23.46 14.65 -20.34
CA GLU A 240 23.04 15.78 -19.50
C GLU A 240 23.01 15.47 -17.99
N GLU A 241 23.45 14.28 -17.56
CA GLU A 241 23.44 13.84 -16.15
C GLU A 241 22.05 13.95 -15.47
N VAL A 242 20.97 13.81 -16.23
CA VAL A 242 19.60 13.91 -15.69
C VAL A 242 19.27 12.66 -14.87
N SER A 243 19.09 12.83 -13.55
CA SER A 243 18.82 11.75 -12.58
C SER A 243 17.56 10.94 -12.91
N THR A 244 17.61 9.63 -12.65
CA THR A 244 16.48 8.68 -12.68
C THR A 244 15.76 8.52 -11.35
N GLU A 245 16.34 9.00 -10.24
CA GLU A 245 15.85 8.69 -8.89
C GLU A 245 14.92 9.77 -8.34
N GLY A 246 13.64 9.42 -8.19
CA GLY A 246 12.65 10.17 -7.45
C GLY A 246 11.27 9.50 -7.53
N PRO A 247 10.49 9.44 -6.44
CA PRO A 247 9.13 8.88 -6.46
C PRO A 247 8.15 9.66 -7.35
N GLU A 248 8.56 10.83 -7.89
CA GLU A 248 7.78 11.71 -8.77
C GLU A 248 8.46 12.00 -10.13
N THR A 249 9.59 11.38 -10.47
CA THR A 249 10.35 11.71 -11.69
C THR A 249 9.93 10.82 -12.88
N GLY A 250 8.86 11.21 -13.59
CA GLY A 250 8.23 10.49 -14.71
C GLY A 250 9.06 10.27 -15.99
N TRP A 251 10.29 9.76 -15.88
CA TRP A 251 11.08 9.28 -17.02
C TRP A 251 10.82 7.80 -17.26
N MET A 252 10.26 7.47 -18.42
CA MET A 252 10.05 6.07 -18.83
C MET A 252 11.36 5.46 -19.32
N THR A 253 11.57 4.17 -19.03
CA THR A 253 12.71 3.44 -19.58
C THR A 253 12.54 3.26 -21.10
N PRO A 254 13.64 3.17 -21.87
CA PRO A 254 13.57 2.94 -23.30
C PRO A 254 12.75 1.69 -23.65
N ALA A 255 12.94 0.59 -22.93
CA ALA A 255 12.17 -0.63 -23.10
C ALA A 255 10.65 -0.41 -22.96
N LEU A 256 10.22 0.38 -21.98
CA LEU A 256 8.80 0.67 -21.76
C LEU A 256 8.24 1.58 -22.87
N SER A 257 9.03 2.56 -23.33
CA SER A 257 8.68 3.42 -24.46
C SER A 257 8.63 2.68 -25.79
N GLN A 258 9.48 1.68 -25.99
CA GLN A 258 9.46 0.81 -27.16
C GLN A 258 8.24 -0.12 -27.14
N LEU A 259 7.90 -0.69 -25.98
CA LEU A 259 6.68 -1.48 -25.82
C LEU A 259 5.43 -0.63 -26.03
N ARG A 260 5.42 0.62 -25.55
CA ARG A 260 4.34 1.60 -25.83
C ARG A 260 4.10 1.71 -27.34
N MET A 261 5.16 1.90 -28.12
CA MET A 261 5.04 2.06 -29.57
C MET A 261 4.59 0.77 -30.26
N LEU A 262 5.08 -0.39 -29.83
CA LEU A 262 4.59 -1.68 -30.32
C LEU A 262 3.10 -1.87 -30.03
N ALA A 263 2.67 -1.62 -28.79
CA ALA A 263 1.29 -1.80 -28.36
C ALA A 263 0.35 -0.89 -29.16
N TRP A 264 0.72 0.39 -29.30
CA TRP A 264 -0.05 1.34 -30.11
C TRP A 264 -0.12 0.91 -31.57
N ALA A 265 1.01 0.54 -32.19
CA ALA A 265 1.08 0.14 -33.60
C ALA A 265 0.26 -1.13 -33.88
N ALA A 266 0.33 -2.13 -33.01
CA ALA A 266 -0.44 -3.36 -33.11
C ALA A 266 -1.96 -3.08 -33.03
N CYS A 267 -2.37 -2.19 -32.13
CA CYS A 267 -3.77 -1.83 -31.94
C CYS A 267 -4.32 -0.85 -33.01
N ALA A 268 -3.47 -0.04 -33.63
CA ALA A 268 -3.88 0.93 -34.64
C ALA A 268 -4.05 0.35 -36.05
N ARG A 269 -3.37 -0.76 -36.41
CA ARG A 269 -3.50 -1.32 -37.77
C ARG A 269 -4.62 -2.35 -37.91
N LEU A 270 -4.89 -3.13 -36.85
CA LEU A 270 -5.94 -4.16 -36.78
C LEU A 270 -5.86 -5.29 -37.84
N ASP A 271 -4.85 -5.26 -38.71
CA ASP A 271 -4.54 -6.27 -39.72
C ASP A 271 -3.65 -7.38 -39.10
N PRO A 272 -3.90 -8.68 -39.38
CA PRO A 272 -3.05 -9.78 -38.94
C PRO A 272 -1.59 -9.79 -39.43
N ALA A 273 -1.15 -8.90 -40.34
CA ALA A 273 0.25 -8.85 -40.79
C ALA A 273 0.85 -7.43 -40.78
N PRO A 274 2.01 -7.21 -40.11
CA PRO A 274 2.75 -8.16 -39.26
C PRO A 274 1.99 -8.49 -37.97
N ASP A 275 2.13 -9.73 -37.49
CA ASP A 275 1.59 -10.09 -36.19
C ASP A 275 2.40 -9.46 -35.04
N VAL A 276 1.84 -9.52 -33.84
CA VAL A 276 2.48 -8.98 -32.62
C VAL A 276 3.87 -9.57 -32.38
N ALA A 277 4.09 -10.85 -32.73
CA ALA A 277 5.37 -11.51 -32.53
C ALA A 277 6.46 -10.92 -33.44
N THR A 278 6.11 -10.57 -34.68
CA THR A 278 7.02 -9.92 -35.62
C THR A 278 7.42 -8.52 -35.15
N LEU A 279 6.47 -7.75 -34.59
CA LEU A 279 6.80 -6.45 -33.99
C LEU A 279 7.67 -6.61 -32.75
N ALA A 280 7.40 -7.61 -31.91
CA ALA A 280 8.17 -7.89 -30.71
C ALA A 280 9.63 -8.24 -31.00
N ALA A 281 9.91 -8.88 -32.14
CA ALA A 281 11.27 -9.20 -32.57
C ALA A 281 12.13 -7.96 -32.91
N LEU A 282 11.51 -6.77 -33.06
CA LEU A 282 12.23 -5.51 -33.24
C LEU A 282 12.72 -4.90 -31.92
N LEU A 283 12.14 -5.31 -30.79
CA LEU A 283 12.48 -4.77 -29.48
C LEU A 283 13.77 -5.44 -28.96
N PRO A 284 14.75 -4.66 -28.46
CA PRO A 284 15.93 -5.19 -27.78
C PRO A 284 15.56 -6.02 -26.55
N GLU A 285 14.56 -5.57 -25.80
CA GLU A 285 14.02 -6.25 -24.62
C GLU A 285 12.54 -5.93 -24.42
N ILE A 286 11.83 -6.81 -23.71
CA ILE A 286 10.44 -6.59 -23.31
C ILE A 286 10.43 -6.43 -21.79
N PRO A 287 10.02 -5.26 -21.26
CA PRO A 287 10.07 -4.99 -19.83
C PRO A 287 8.95 -5.73 -19.07
N ASP A 288 9.11 -5.87 -17.76
CA ASP A 288 8.02 -6.22 -16.85
C ASP A 288 7.07 -5.03 -16.68
N LEU A 289 5.77 -5.26 -16.90
CA LEU A 289 4.70 -4.26 -16.83
C LEU A 289 3.95 -4.23 -15.50
N ALA A 290 4.37 -5.02 -14.51
CA ALA A 290 3.77 -4.99 -13.18
C ALA A 290 3.82 -3.58 -12.57
N GLY A 291 2.65 -3.05 -12.19
CA GLY A 291 2.51 -1.69 -11.65
C GLY A 291 2.41 -0.58 -12.70
N GLN A 292 2.50 -0.91 -14.00
CA GLN A 292 2.37 0.02 -15.12
C GLN A 292 1.18 -0.33 -16.04
N GLU A 293 0.27 -1.18 -15.58
CA GLU A 293 -0.85 -1.69 -16.37
C GLU A 293 -1.75 -0.55 -16.87
N GLY A 294 -2.07 0.42 -16.01
CA GLY A 294 -2.93 1.57 -16.35
C GLY A 294 -2.35 2.44 -17.47
N PHE A 295 -1.03 2.65 -17.47
CA PHE A 295 -0.35 3.37 -18.56
C PHE A 295 -0.55 2.65 -19.90
N LEU A 296 -0.34 1.33 -19.93
CA LEU A 296 -0.45 0.56 -21.16
C LEU A 296 -1.90 0.42 -21.64
N VAL A 297 -2.87 0.39 -20.73
CA VAL A 297 -4.31 0.40 -21.06
C VAL A 297 -4.68 1.63 -21.89
N GLU A 298 -4.24 2.82 -21.50
CA GLU A 298 -4.52 4.06 -22.25
C GLU A 298 -3.88 4.02 -23.65
N VAL A 299 -2.67 3.49 -23.76
CA VAL A 299 -1.96 3.34 -25.05
C VAL A 299 -2.71 2.38 -25.99
N ILE A 300 -3.18 1.25 -25.46
CA ILE A 300 -3.95 0.25 -26.20
C ILE A 300 -5.27 0.86 -26.69
N LEU A 301 -6.03 1.49 -25.80
CA LEU A 301 -7.31 2.10 -26.16
C LEU A 301 -7.15 3.23 -27.18
N HIS A 302 -6.13 4.07 -27.02
CA HIS A 302 -5.80 5.10 -27.99
C HIS A 302 -5.49 4.49 -29.37
N GLY A 303 -4.64 3.46 -29.43
CA GLY A 303 -4.34 2.75 -30.68
C GLY A 303 -5.58 2.15 -31.33
N LEU A 304 -6.42 1.47 -30.55
CA LEU A 304 -7.68 0.89 -31.05
C LEU A 304 -8.62 1.97 -31.63
N ARG A 305 -8.75 3.12 -30.95
CA ARG A 305 -9.59 4.22 -31.43
C ARG A 305 -9.08 4.81 -32.74
N THR A 306 -7.76 5.03 -32.84
CA THR A 306 -7.13 5.50 -34.08
C THR A 306 -7.37 4.51 -35.22
N GLY A 307 -7.13 3.22 -34.98
CA GLY A 307 -7.24 2.19 -36.03
C GLY A 307 -8.65 1.92 -36.52
N LEU A 308 -9.63 1.99 -35.61
CA LEU A 308 -11.04 1.79 -35.94
C LEU A 308 -11.73 3.04 -36.47
N LEU A 309 -11.05 4.21 -36.44
CA LEU A 309 -11.68 5.50 -36.69
C LEU A 309 -12.89 5.72 -35.77
N ALA A 310 -12.74 5.29 -34.50
CA ALA A 310 -13.78 5.30 -33.48
C ALA A 310 -13.89 6.69 -32.83
N ASP A 311 -15.12 7.20 -32.72
CA ASP A 311 -15.42 8.46 -32.03
C ASP A 311 -15.87 8.23 -30.58
N GLY A 312 -16.19 6.99 -30.19
CA GLY A 312 -16.59 6.65 -28.82
C GLY A 312 -16.29 5.20 -28.45
N ASP A 313 -16.50 4.87 -27.18
CA ASP A 313 -16.23 3.52 -26.66
C ASP A 313 -17.24 2.48 -27.21
N ASP A 314 -18.43 2.92 -27.65
CA ASP A 314 -19.42 2.07 -28.33
C ASP A 314 -18.85 1.45 -29.61
N ASP A 315 -18.12 2.23 -30.42
CA ASP A 315 -17.49 1.75 -31.65
C ASP A 315 -16.47 0.63 -31.37
N LEU A 316 -15.78 0.70 -30.23
CA LEU A 316 -14.84 -0.32 -29.79
C LEU A 316 -15.57 -1.63 -29.44
N ILE A 317 -16.73 -1.54 -28.79
CA ILE A 317 -17.57 -2.71 -28.47
C ILE A 317 -18.16 -3.30 -29.75
N ASP A 318 -18.64 -2.48 -30.68
CA ASP A 318 -19.20 -2.93 -31.96
C ASP A 318 -18.16 -3.61 -32.85
N ALA A 319 -16.92 -3.16 -32.77
CA ALA A 319 -15.79 -3.71 -33.52
C ALA A 319 -14.99 -4.78 -32.77
N LEU A 320 -15.46 -5.29 -31.62
CA LEU A 320 -14.73 -6.23 -30.75
C LEU A 320 -14.10 -7.40 -31.52
N ALA A 321 -14.87 -8.02 -32.42
CA ALA A 321 -14.42 -9.16 -33.22
C ALA A 321 -13.25 -8.83 -34.16
N LYS A 322 -13.09 -7.55 -34.55
CA LYS A 322 -12.00 -7.09 -35.42
C LYS A 322 -10.68 -6.98 -34.66
N TRP A 323 -10.69 -6.47 -33.43
CA TRP A 323 -9.47 -6.11 -32.71
C TRP A 323 -9.06 -7.07 -31.59
N GLN A 324 -10.03 -7.80 -31.01
CA GLN A 324 -9.78 -8.72 -29.90
C GLN A 324 -8.67 -9.75 -30.19
N PRO A 325 -8.55 -10.37 -31.39
CA PRO A 325 -7.48 -11.33 -31.66
C PRO A 325 -6.07 -10.74 -31.48
N THR A 326 -5.84 -9.54 -32.03
CA THR A 326 -4.56 -8.82 -31.94
C THR A 326 -4.28 -8.39 -30.51
N PHE A 327 -5.28 -7.83 -29.82
CA PHE A 327 -5.19 -7.46 -28.42
C PHE A 327 -4.82 -8.67 -27.54
N LEU A 328 -5.52 -9.80 -27.66
CA LEU A 328 -5.20 -10.99 -26.87
C LEU A 328 -3.81 -11.58 -27.22
N SER A 329 -3.31 -11.36 -28.44
CA SER A 329 -1.93 -11.72 -28.80
C SER A 329 -0.90 -10.83 -28.09
N LEU A 330 -1.17 -9.53 -27.98
CA LEU A 330 -0.38 -8.59 -27.19
C LEU A 330 -0.40 -8.94 -25.70
N ILE A 331 -1.57 -9.28 -25.14
CA ILE A 331 -1.66 -9.70 -23.74
C ILE A 331 -0.86 -10.97 -23.48
N ARG A 332 -0.91 -11.96 -24.38
CA ARG A 332 -0.08 -13.17 -24.26
C ARG A 332 1.41 -12.90 -24.35
N LEU A 333 1.83 -11.89 -25.11
CA LEU A 333 3.23 -11.45 -25.15
C LEU A 333 3.63 -10.86 -23.80
N ILE A 334 2.84 -9.91 -23.29
CA ILE A 334 3.10 -9.23 -22.01
C ILE A 334 3.16 -10.25 -20.87
N GLU A 335 2.20 -11.17 -20.79
CA GLU A 335 2.11 -12.19 -19.73
C GLU A 335 3.36 -13.10 -19.66
N ARG A 336 4.09 -13.29 -20.77
CA ARG A 336 5.33 -14.10 -20.79
C ARG A 336 6.54 -13.38 -20.20
N HIS A 337 6.52 -12.05 -20.19
CA HIS A 337 7.66 -11.21 -19.81
C HIS A 337 7.40 -10.39 -18.54
N SER A 338 6.16 -10.35 -18.07
CA SER A 338 5.75 -9.60 -16.89
C SER A 338 5.40 -10.51 -15.72
N PHE A 339 5.24 -9.91 -14.54
CA PHE A 339 4.76 -10.61 -13.36
C PHE A 339 3.43 -11.35 -13.62
N PRO A 340 3.25 -12.60 -13.14
CA PRO A 340 2.04 -13.39 -13.41
C PRO A 340 0.74 -12.69 -13.00
N GLY A 341 -0.22 -12.66 -13.93
CA GLY A 341 -1.52 -11.97 -13.77
C GLY A 341 -1.56 -10.53 -14.28
N THR A 342 -0.45 -9.98 -14.76
CA THR A 342 -0.40 -8.63 -15.37
C THR A 342 -1.37 -8.50 -16.56
N GLY A 343 -1.37 -9.49 -17.47
CA GLY A 343 -2.25 -9.51 -18.64
C GLY A 343 -3.74 -9.56 -18.27
N ARG A 344 -4.09 -10.32 -17.23
CA ARG A 344 -5.46 -10.38 -16.69
C ARG A 344 -5.93 -9.01 -16.20
N LYS A 345 -5.10 -8.30 -15.42
CA LYS A 345 -5.42 -6.94 -14.95
C LYS A 345 -5.65 -5.95 -16.10
N ILE A 346 -4.86 -6.04 -17.17
CA ILE A 346 -5.04 -5.20 -18.36
C ILE A 346 -6.41 -5.49 -19.02
N ILE A 347 -6.76 -6.78 -19.19
CA ILE A 347 -8.06 -7.19 -19.74
C ILE A 347 -9.22 -6.65 -18.87
N GLU A 348 -9.14 -6.83 -17.55
CA GLU A 348 -10.17 -6.40 -16.61
C GLU A 348 -10.31 -4.87 -16.59
N THR A 349 -9.21 -4.13 -16.63
CA THR A 349 -9.23 -2.66 -16.63
C THR A 349 -9.83 -2.10 -17.92
N ILE A 350 -9.44 -2.63 -19.09
CA ILE A 350 -10.04 -2.26 -20.38
C ILE A 350 -11.53 -2.58 -20.39
N GLY A 351 -11.90 -3.80 -19.97
CA GLY A 351 -13.29 -4.19 -19.89
C GLY A 351 -14.12 -3.30 -18.96
N TRP A 352 -13.55 -2.90 -17.82
CA TRP A 352 -14.15 -1.97 -16.89
C TRP A 352 -14.35 -0.56 -17.48
N GLN A 353 -13.34 -0.02 -18.15
CA GLN A 353 -13.45 1.29 -18.81
C GLN A 353 -14.51 1.27 -19.93
N LEU A 354 -14.51 0.25 -20.79
CA LEU A 354 -15.48 0.10 -21.87
C LEU A 354 -16.93 0.00 -21.35
N THR A 355 -17.14 -0.73 -20.25
CA THR A 355 -18.49 -0.91 -19.69
C THR A 355 -18.97 0.29 -18.86
N ALA A 356 -18.06 1.02 -18.20
CA ALA A 356 -18.42 2.22 -17.44
C ALA A 356 -19.07 3.31 -18.31
N GLY A 357 -18.65 3.42 -19.57
CA GLY A 357 -19.26 4.31 -20.57
C GLY A 357 -20.56 3.77 -21.17
N ASN A 358 -20.76 2.44 -21.20
CA ASN A 358 -21.79 1.76 -21.98
C ASN A 358 -22.48 0.63 -21.22
N LEU A 359 -23.00 1.03 -20.07
CA LEU A 359 -23.68 0.24 -19.05
C LEU A 359 -24.72 -0.79 -19.58
N LEU A 360 -25.41 -0.50 -20.70
CA LEU A 360 -26.44 -1.37 -21.28
C LEU A 360 -25.91 -2.47 -22.21
N ARG A 361 -24.62 -2.43 -22.58
CA ARG A 361 -24.02 -3.35 -23.54
C ARG A 361 -23.55 -4.64 -22.86
N SER A 362 -23.61 -5.75 -23.59
CA SER A 362 -23.06 -7.05 -23.15
C SER A 362 -22.01 -7.53 -24.14
N PHE A 363 -20.87 -8.01 -23.65
CA PHE A 363 -19.75 -8.48 -24.47
C PHE A 363 -18.83 -9.43 -23.69
N THR A 364 -17.85 -10.04 -24.37
CA THR A 364 -16.85 -10.91 -23.73
C THR A 364 -15.46 -10.54 -24.23
N LEU A 365 -14.55 -10.22 -23.31
CA LEU A 365 -13.17 -9.85 -23.61
C LEU A 365 -12.22 -10.76 -22.83
N GLY A 366 -11.58 -11.71 -23.51
CA GLY A 366 -10.69 -12.67 -22.87
C GLY A 366 -11.41 -13.48 -21.79
N ASN A 367 -10.96 -13.33 -20.53
CA ASN A 367 -11.54 -13.99 -19.36
C ASN A 367 -12.70 -13.22 -18.70
N LEU A 368 -13.03 -12.03 -19.21
CA LEU A 368 -14.10 -11.18 -18.71
C LEU A 368 -15.38 -11.35 -19.53
N GLN A 369 -16.52 -11.56 -18.85
CA GLN A 369 -17.84 -11.48 -19.46
C GLN A 369 -18.65 -10.36 -18.83
N VAL A 370 -19.07 -9.41 -19.66
CA VAL A 370 -19.88 -8.25 -19.26
C VAL A 370 -21.31 -8.50 -19.71
N VAL A 371 -22.27 -8.34 -18.81
CA VAL A 371 -23.69 -8.56 -19.07
C VAL A 371 -24.54 -7.44 -18.47
N SER A 372 -25.52 -6.99 -19.25
CA SER A 372 -26.56 -6.06 -18.82
C SER A 372 -27.87 -6.83 -18.63
N VAL A 373 -28.54 -6.59 -17.49
CA VAL A 373 -29.71 -7.35 -17.06
C VAL A 373 -30.85 -6.41 -16.66
N GLU A 374 -31.98 -6.51 -17.35
CA GLU A 374 -33.21 -5.81 -16.98
C GLU A 374 -33.96 -6.60 -15.90
N LEU A 375 -34.18 -5.99 -14.72
CA LEU A 375 -34.81 -6.62 -13.56
C LEU A 375 -36.24 -7.09 -13.84
N GLY A 376 -36.96 -6.42 -14.75
CA GLY A 376 -38.29 -6.85 -15.20
C GLY A 376 -38.30 -8.05 -16.15
N ARG A 377 -37.14 -8.47 -16.67
CA ARG A 377 -37.01 -9.49 -17.72
C ARG A 377 -35.78 -10.40 -17.51
N LEU A 378 -35.58 -10.88 -16.27
CA LEU A 378 -34.48 -11.79 -15.95
C LEU A 378 -34.53 -13.07 -16.80
N ALA A 379 -33.39 -13.45 -17.37
CA ALA A 379 -33.21 -14.67 -18.16
C ALA A 379 -31.88 -15.34 -17.80
N ARG A 380 -31.74 -16.65 -18.01
CA ARG A 380 -30.49 -17.39 -17.76
C ARG A 380 -29.35 -16.76 -18.58
N ILE A 381 -28.19 -16.58 -17.95
CA ILE A 381 -26.99 -16.05 -18.60
C ILE A 381 -25.99 -17.20 -18.79
N PRO A 382 -25.74 -17.66 -20.02
CA PRO A 382 -24.76 -18.71 -20.26
C PRO A 382 -23.33 -18.18 -20.01
N LYS A 383 -22.50 -19.02 -19.41
CA LYS A 383 -21.08 -18.73 -19.19
C LYS A 383 -20.31 -18.97 -20.48
N SER A 384 -19.59 -17.94 -20.93
CA SER A 384 -18.66 -18.08 -22.04
C SER A 384 -17.51 -19.00 -21.67
N LYS A 385 -17.04 -19.81 -22.63
CA LYS A 385 -16.07 -20.89 -22.39
C LYS A 385 -14.77 -20.43 -21.72
N GLN A 386 -14.31 -19.23 -22.06
CA GLN A 386 -13.06 -18.66 -21.56
C GLN A 386 -13.26 -17.69 -20.38
N ALA A 387 -14.51 -17.33 -20.07
CA ALA A 387 -14.79 -16.37 -19.01
C ALA A 387 -14.64 -17.02 -17.62
N ASP A 388 -14.04 -16.31 -16.69
CA ASP A 388 -13.97 -16.67 -15.27
C ASP A 388 -14.30 -15.47 -14.35
N THR A 389 -14.49 -14.30 -14.94
CA THR A 389 -14.85 -13.05 -14.29
C THR A 389 -16.15 -12.54 -14.89
N LEU A 390 -17.11 -12.21 -14.04
CA LEU A 390 -18.40 -11.66 -14.44
C LEU A 390 -18.49 -10.20 -13.98
N VAL A 391 -18.84 -9.33 -14.92
CA VAL A 391 -19.35 -7.99 -14.62
C VAL A 391 -20.82 -7.98 -15.02
N MET A 392 -21.70 -7.86 -14.04
CA MET A 392 -23.15 -7.84 -14.26
C MET A 392 -23.70 -6.49 -13.84
N HIS A 393 -24.23 -5.74 -14.79
CA HIS A 393 -24.97 -4.50 -14.54
C HIS A 393 -26.47 -4.77 -14.53
N ALA A 394 -27.16 -4.28 -13.51
CA ALA A 394 -28.61 -4.44 -13.37
C ALA A 394 -29.34 -3.11 -13.61
N TYR A 395 -30.47 -3.18 -14.33
CA TYR A 395 -31.31 -2.02 -14.67
C TYR A 395 -32.77 -2.26 -14.32
N SER A 396 -33.48 -1.19 -14.01
CA SER A 396 -34.94 -1.20 -13.89
C SER A 396 -35.50 0.01 -14.61
N ALA A 397 -36.26 -0.22 -15.68
CA ALA A 397 -36.85 0.85 -16.48
C ALA A 397 -35.81 1.89 -16.92
N ASP A 398 -34.71 1.39 -17.49
CA ASP A 398 -33.57 2.17 -18.00
C ASP A 398 -32.73 2.92 -16.94
N GLU A 399 -33.03 2.80 -15.64
CA GLU A 399 -32.18 3.30 -14.56
C GLU A 399 -31.19 2.23 -14.08
N HIS A 400 -29.92 2.61 -13.91
CA HIS A 400 -28.88 1.73 -13.35
C HIS A 400 -29.12 1.52 -11.85
N VAL A 401 -29.27 0.26 -11.48
CA VAL A 401 -29.61 -0.16 -10.11
C VAL A 401 -28.37 -0.60 -9.33
N GLY A 402 -27.39 -1.19 -10.02
CA GLY A 402 -26.16 -1.66 -9.38
C GLY A 402 -25.31 -2.54 -10.29
N SER A 403 -24.09 -2.80 -9.85
CA SER A 403 -23.11 -3.63 -10.56
C SER A 403 -22.56 -4.70 -9.63
N PHE A 404 -22.39 -5.91 -10.15
CA PHE A 404 -21.67 -6.99 -9.51
C PHE A 404 -20.42 -7.27 -10.30
N VAL A 405 -19.29 -7.45 -9.61
CA VAL A 405 -18.01 -7.81 -10.19
C VAL A 405 -17.44 -8.96 -9.35
N GLY A 406 -17.12 -10.09 -9.97
CA GLY A 406 -16.62 -11.23 -9.22
C GLY A 406 -16.39 -12.51 -10.03
N PRO A 407 -16.09 -13.63 -9.34
CA PRO A 407 -15.80 -14.91 -9.99
C PRO A 407 -17.04 -15.50 -10.67
N PHE A 408 -16.83 -16.08 -11.86
CA PHE A 408 -17.85 -16.75 -12.64
C PHE A 408 -17.57 -18.26 -12.73
N TRP A 409 -18.40 -19.07 -12.07
CA TRP A 409 -18.18 -20.52 -11.89
C TRP A 409 -18.86 -21.34 -13.00
N GLY A 410 -20.13 -21.04 -13.27
CA GLY A 410 -20.98 -21.74 -14.25
C GLY A 410 -22.03 -20.80 -14.83
N ASP A 411 -23.03 -21.31 -15.55
CA ASP A 411 -24.12 -20.47 -16.07
C ASP A 411 -24.85 -19.76 -14.93
N LEU A 412 -25.32 -18.53 -15.13
CA LEU A 412 -26.05 -17.80 -14.10
C LEU A 412 -27.56 -17.98 -14.26
N SER A 413 -28.17 -18.83 -13.41
CA SER A 413 -29.63 -18.92 -13.31
C SER A 413 -30.26 -17.62 -12.83
N ILE A 414 -31.57 -17.50 -13.07
CA ILE A 414 -32.38 -16.39 -12.53
C ILE A 414 -32.28 -16.36 -10.99
N ARG A 415 -32.16 -17.53 -10.34
CA ARG A 415 -31.98 -17.62 -8.88
C ARG A 415 -30.69 -16.96 -8.43
N ALA A 416 -29.59 -17.30 -9.09
CA ALA A 416 -28.26 -16.78 -8.78
C ALA A 416 -28.21 -15.26 -9.05
N GLN A 417 -28.83 -14.80 -10.14
CA GLN A 417 -28.98 -13.37 -10.43
C GLN A 417 -29.70 -12.62 -9.31
N ILE A 418 -30.88 -13.10 -8.89
CA ILE A 418 -31.63 -12.48 -7.79
C ILE A 418 -30.79 -12.47 -6.50
N ARG A 419 -30.03 -13.53 -6.22
CA ARG A 419 -29.12 -13.56 -5.07
C ARG A 419 -28.07 -12.46 -5.14
N LEU A 420 -27.38 -12.32 -6.27
CA LEU A 420 -26.36 -11.28 -6.48
C LEU A 420 -26.96 -9.87 -6.35
N ILE A 421 -28.11 -9.63 -6.98
CA ILE A 421 -28.82 -8.33 -6.91
C ILE A 421 -29.22 -7.99 -5.46
N MET A 422 -29.73 -8.97 -4.71
CA MET A 422 -30.17 -8.73 -3.33
C MET A 422 -29.03 -8.60 -2.33
N GLN A 423 -27.99 -9.42 -2.47
CA GLN A 423 -26.94 -9.57 -1.46
C GLN A 423 -25.71 -8.70 -1.76
N GLU A 424 -25.25 -8.70 -3.00
CA GLU A 424 -24.00 -8.03 -3.39
C GLU A 424 -24.27 -6.59 -3.84
N MET A 425 -25.32 -6.35 -4.64
CA MET A 425 -25.69 -4.99 -5.09
C MET A 425 -26.53 -4.22 -4.06
N GLN A 426 -27.01 -4.89 -2.99
CA GLN A 426 -27.91 -4.33 -1.97
C GLN A 426 -29.21 -3.70 -2.52
N ALA A 427 -29.61 -4.00 -3.75
CA ALA A 427 -30.67 -3.33 -4.48
C ALA A 427 -32.04 -4.03 -4.39
N LYS A 428 -32.39 -4.48 -3.18
CA LYS A 428 -33.63 -5.25 -2.90
C LYS A 428 -34.92 -4.49 -3.25
N GLU A 429 -34.87 -3.16 -3.28
CA GLU A 429 -36.04 -2.27 -3.39
C GLU A 429 -36.52 -2.13 -4.85
N HIS A 430 -35.65 -2.49 -5.80
CA HIS A 430 -35.88 -2.37 -7.25
C HIS A 430 -36.37 -3.68 -7.90
N LEU A 431 -36.37 -4.79 -7.16
CA LEU A 431 -36.99 -6.04 -7.65
C LEU A 431 -38.51 -5.89 -7.60
N GLN A 432 -39.15 -5.84 -8.78
CA GLN A 432 -40.61 -5.84 -8.86
C GLN A 432 -41.16 -7.10 -8.18
N THR A 433 -42.03 -6.94 -7.17
CA THR A 433 -42.86 -8.05 -6.72
C THR A 433 -43.84 -8.36 -7.85
N PRO A 434 -43.87 -9.57 -8.43
CA PRO A 434 -44.73 -9.83 -9.57
C PRO A 434 -46.19 -9.67 -9.17
N ARG A 435 -46.89 -8.69 -9.75
CA ARG A 435 -48.34 -8.76 -9.92
C ARG A 435 -48.64 -9.82 -10.96
N THR A 436 -48.55 -11.10 -10.60
CA THR A 436 -49.28 -12.21 -11.25
C THR A 436 -49.02 -13.51 -10.49
N LEU A 437 -49.97 -13.81 -9.62
CA LEU A 437 -50.37 -15.17 -9.25
C LEU A 437 -50.75 -15.97 -10.53
N ALA A 438 -49.76 -16.50 -11.25
CA ALA A 438 -49.99 -17.46 -12.33
C ALA A 438 -49.30 -18.81 -12.12
N TYR A 439 -48.39 -18.95 -11.13
CA TYR A 439 -47.82 -20.24 -10.72
C TYR A 439 -48.43 -20.80 -9.42
N ALA A 440 -49.33 -20.04 -8.75
CA ALA A 440 -49.95 -20.44 -7.48
C ALA A 440 -51.16 -21.39 -7.61
N ARG A 441 -51.63 -21.67 -8.84
CA ARG A 441 -52.75 -22.61 -9.09
C ARG A 441 -52.33 -24.08 -9.21
N SER A 442 -51.05 -24.35 -9.43
CA SER A 442 -50.48 -25.71 -9.34
C SER A 442 -50.18 -26.08 -7.88
N TRP A 443 -49.65 -25.12 -7.10
CA TRP A 443 -49.20 -25.35 -5.72
C TRP A 443 -50.31 -25.51 -4.67
N THR A 444 -51.47 -24.86 -4.86
CA THR A 444 -52.59 -24.97 -3.89
C THR A 444 -53.18 -26.38 -3.84
N ARG A 445 -53.12 -27.16 -4.92
CA ARG A 445 -53.60 -28.56 -4.93
C ARG A 445 -52.63 -29.55 -4.28
N GLU A 446 -51.34 -29.23 -4.23
CA GLU A 446 -50.31 -30.14 -3.73
C GLU A 446 -49.94 -29.85 -2.27
N ALA A 447 -49.95 -28.58 -1.85
CA ALA A 447 -49.79 -28.19 -0.45
C ALA A 447 -51.00 -28.58 0.43
N LEU A 448 -52.22 -28.64 -0.13
CA LEU A 448 -53.42 -29.11 0.59
C LEU A 448 -53.41 -30.61 0.90
N ARG A 449 -52.50 -31.41 0.30
CA ARG A 449 -52.30 -32.83 0.67
C ARG A 449 -51.35 -33.01 1.87
N GLY A 450 -50.49 -32.04 2.17
CA GLY A 450 -49.51 -32.12 3.28
C GLY A 450 -49.93 -31.44 4.60
N TYR A 451 -50.95 -30.59 4.58
CA TYR A 451 -51.26 -29.66 5.69
C TYR A 451 -52.18 -30.21 6.81
N ARG A 452 -52.46 -31.52 6.88
CA ARG A 452 -53.30 -32.11 7.94
C ARG A 452 -52.57 -32.46 9.24
N ALA A 453 -51.27 -32.21 9.37
CA ALA A 453 -50.48 -32.69 10.51
C ALA A 453 -50.04 -31.62 11.54
N PHE A 454 -50.39 -30.33 11.39
CA PHE A 454 -49.85 -29.29 12.29
C PHE A 454 -50.88 -28.21 12.66
N GLY A 455 -52.11 -28.62 12.98
CA GLY A 455 -53.14 -27.74 13.51
C GLY A 455 -53.22 -27.83 15.03
N GLY A 456 -52.46 -26.99 15.75
CA GLY A 456 -52.65 -26.91 17.21
C GLY A 456 -51.59 -26.14 17.97
N LEU A 457 -51.35 -24.84 17.67
CA LEU A 457 -50.79 -23.92 18.66
C LEU A 457 -50.85 -22.43 18.23
N ILE A 458 -52.04 -21.86 18.02
CA ILE A 458 -52.19 -20.40 17.89
C ILE A 458 -53.39 -19.92 18.70
N ILE A 459 -53.17 -19.62 19.99
CA ILE A 459 -53.97 -18.64 20.74
C ILE A 459 -53.01 -17.85 21.66
N ARG A 460 -53.16 -16.52 21.64
CA ARG A 460 -52.61 -15.47 22.56
C ARG A 460 -51.15 -15.01 22.39
N ASN A 461 -50.95 -13.87 21.69
CA ASN A 461 -50.53 -12.57 22.27
C ASN A 461 -49.92 -11.63 21.21
N GLY A 462 -50.45 -10.41 21.15
CA GLY A 462 -50.20 -9.37 20.14
C GLY A 462 -48.87 -8.61 20.22
N ARG A 463 -47.75 -9.27 20.55
CA ARG A 463 -46.39 -8.68 20.49
C ARG A 463 -45.50 -9.26 19.40
N ARG A 464 -46.08 -9.91 18.39
CA ARG A 464 -45.35 -10.54 17.28
C ARG A 464 -45.59 -9.93 15.90
N ARG A 465 -46.16 -8.72 15.76
CA ARG A 465 -46.39 -8.15 14.41
C ARG A 465 -45.08 -7.78 13.69
N GLY A 466 -44.13 -7.12 14.37
CA GLY A 466 -42.81 -6.81 13.81
C GLY A 466 -41.83 -8.01 13.68
N ARG A 467 -42.07 -9.10 14.42
CA ARG A 467 -41.35 -10.39 14.23
C ARG A 467 -41.99 -11.23 13.13
N LEU A 468 -43.33 -11.21 12.97
CA LEU A 468 -44.00 -11.87 11.85
C LEU A 468 -43.71 -11.19 10.52
N GLU A 469 -43.59 -9.85 10.44
CA GLU A 469 -43.16 -9.17 9.20
C GLU A 469 -41.72 -9.55 8.82
N LYS A 470 -40.78 -9.58 9.77
CA LYS A 470 -39.42 -10.07 9.51
C LYS A 470 -39.38 -11.56 9.13
N ILE A 471 -40.26 -12.37 9.69
CA ILE A 471 -40.41 -13.79 9.35
C ILE A 471 -41.13 -13.97 8.01
N LEU A 472 -42.12 -13.15 7.66
CA LEU A 472 -42.87 -13.18 6.39
C LEU A 472 -42.03 -12.65 5.22
N VAL A 473 -41.22 -11.61 5.44
CA VAL A 473 -40.17 -11.16 4.50
C VAL A 473 -39.09 -12.25 4.35
N GLY A 474 -38.75 -12.96 5.43
CA GLY A 474 -37.86 -14.13 5.40
C GLY A 474 -38.45 -15.36 4.68
N ILE A 475 -39.76 -15.57 4.76
CA ILE A 475 -40.48 -16.66 4.07
C ILE A 475 -40.63 -16.34 2.57
N GLY A 476 -40.91 -15.08 2.20
CA GLY A 476 -40.88 -14.62 0.80
C GLY A 476 -39.49 -14.75 0.17
N ARG A 477 -38.43 -14.39 0.92
CA ARG A 477 -37.02 -14.54 0.55
C ARG A 477 -36.63 -15.99 0.23
N ASN A 478 -37.04 -16.95 1.06
CA ASN A 478 -36.74 -18.36 0.81
C ASN A 478 -37.66 -18.99 -0.27
N ALA A 479 -38.89 -18.49 -0.42
CA ALA A 479 -39.83 -18.96 -1.43
C ALA A 479 -39.46 -18.53 -2.86
N ILE A 480 -38.94 -17.31 -3.05
CA ILE A 480 -38.45 -16.84 -4.37
C ILE A 480 -37.20 -17.61 -4.80
N LEU A 481 -36.27 -17.87 -3.86
CA LEU A 481 -35.09 -18.68 -4.12
C LEU A 481 -35.45 -20.16 -4.37
N ALA A 482 -36.41 -20.74 -3.65
CA ALA A 482 -36.76 -22.16 -3.76
C ALA A 482 -37.49 -22.55 -5.07
N CYS A 483 -38.10 -21.60 -5.77
CA CYS A 483 -38.94 -21.87 -6.96
C CYS A 483 -38.19 -21.80 -8.30
N ALA A 484 -36.89 -21.47 -8.30
CA ALA A 484 -36.09 -21.39 -9.52
C ALA A 484 -35.41 -22.75 -9.81
N PRO A 485 -35.54 -23.30 -11.04
CA PRO A 485 -35.01 -24.62 -11.38
C PRO A 485 -33.48 -24.65 -11.29
N GLY A 486 -32.94 -25.65 -10.58
CA GLY A 486 -31.50 -25.90 -10.51
C GLY A 486 -31.07 -26.82 -11.66
N ASP A 487 -30.11 -26.35 -12.46
CA ASP A 487 -29.41 -27.15 -13.47
C ASP A 487 -28.01 -27.48 -12.91
N LYS A 488 -27.45 -28.66 -13.23
CA LYS A 488 -26.09 -29.02 -12.78
C LYS A 488 -25.00 -28.09 -13.36
N GLN A 489 -25.33 -27.37 -14.44
CA GLN A 489 -24.45 -26.37 -15.07
C GLN A 489 -24.57 -24.97 -14.46
N ASP A 490 -25.46 -24.77 -13.48
CA ASP A 490 -25.69 -23.49 -12.81
C ASP A 490 -24.53 -23.08 -11.87
N ASN A 491 -24.29 -21.78 -11.75
CA ASN A 491 -23.18 -21.18 -11.00
C ASN A 491 -23.21 -21.59 -9.53
N ASP A 492 -24.39 -21.54 -8.89
CA ASP A 492 -24.55 -21.93 -7.48
C ASP A 492 -24.40 -23.45 -7.30
N ALA A 493 -24.85 -24.26 -8.26
CA ALA A 493 -24.71 -25.73 -8.22
C ALA A 493 -23.25 -26.15 -8.37
N ARG A 494 -22.54 -25.59 -9.35
CA ARG A 494 -21.12 -25.86 -9.58
C ARG A 494 -20.26 -25.42 -8.40
N LEU A 495 -20.49 -24.21 -7.86
CA LEU A 495 -19.81 -23.76 -6.64
C LEU A 495 -20.08 -24.71 -5.45
N SER A 496 -21.33 -25.17 -5.30
CA SER A 496 -21.69 -26.12 -4.24
C SER A 496 -21.00 -27.48 -4.40
N ASP A 497 -20.83 -27.97 -5.63
CA ASP A 497 -20.13 -29.22 -5.91
C ASP A 497 -18.62 -29.07 -5.65
N ILE A 498 -17.98 -27.97 -6.10
CA ILE A 498 -16.58 -27.65 -5.79
C ILE A 498 -16.35 -27.63 -4.28
N LEU A 499 -17.18 -26.88 -3.53
CA LEU A 499 -17.09 -26.81 -2.07
C LEU A 499 -17.32 -28.17 -1.39
N ARG A 500 -18.20 -29.03 -1.95
CA ARG A 500 -18.44 -30.37 -1.43
C ARG A 500 -17.23 -31.28 -1.65
N ASP A 501 -16.63 -31.23 -2.83
CA ASP A 501 -15.48 -32.06 -3.18
C ASP A 501 -14.22 -31.62 -2.41
N LEU A 502 -13.99 -30.32 -2.27
CA LEU A 502 -12.93 -29.80 -1.40
C LEU A 502 -13.11 -30.25 0.06
N LYS A 503 -14.34 -30.19 0.59
CA LYS A 503 -14.64 -30.68 1.95
C LYS A 503 -14.46 -32.19 2.12
N ARG A 504 -14.59 -32.99 1.05
CA ARG A 504 -14.35 -34.44 1.07
C ARG A 504 -12.86 -34.78 1.06
N GLY A 505 -12.04 -33.95 0.41
CA GLY A 505 -10.58 -34.12 0.34
C GLY A 505 -9.82 -33.65 1.58
N LEU A 506 -10.43 -32.79 2.40
CA LEU A 506 -9.85 -32.35 3.67
C LEU A 506 -9.92 -33.48 4.72
N PRO A 507 -8.87 -33.67 5.55
CA PRO A 507 -8.91 -34.64 6.64
C PRO A 507 -10.09 -34.35 7.58
N PRO A 508 -10.73 -35.39 8.15
CA PRO A 508 -11.88 -35.19 9.03
C PRO A 508 -11.48 -34.29 10.20
N ARG A 509 -12.23 -33.21 10.40
CA ARG A 509 -12.10 -32.38 11.60
C ARG A 509 -12.31 -33.28 12.82
N ASP A 510 -11.32 -33.31 13.71
CA ASP A 510 -11.58 -33.77 15.07
C ASP A 510 -12.74 -32.92 15.59
N ARG A 511 -13.84 -33.61 15.91
CA ARG A 511 -15.09 -33.00 16.35
C ARG A 511 -14.77 -32.03 17.48
N ASP A 512 -15.35 -30.83 17.39
CA ASP A 512 -15.37 -29.78 18.41
C ASP A 512 -15.16 -30.36 19.82
N VAL A 513 -13.90 -30.47 20.23
CA VAL A 513 -13.56 -30.55 21.64
C VAL A 513 -13.90 -29.15 22.14
N PRO A 514 -14.81 -28.99 23.11
CA PRO A 514 -15.04 -27.68 23.68
C PRO A 514 -13.68 -27.20 24.18
N GLY A 515 -13.11 -26.20 23.51
CA GLY A 515 -11.93 -25.53 24.00
C GLY A 515 -12.19 -25.15 25.46
N PRO A 516 -11.18 -25.22 26.34
CA PRO A 516 -11.36 -24.86 27.74
C PRO A 516 -12.07 -23.51 27.77
N ARG A 517 -13.24 -23.45 28.42
CA ARG A 517 -13.93 -22.19 28.63
C ARG A 517 -12.87 -21.24 29.21
N PRO A 518 -12.67 -20.04 28.65
CA PRO A 518 -11.80 -19.08 29.32
C PRO A 518 -12.35 -18.96 30.74
N GLU A 519 -11.53 -19.37 31.71
CA GLU A 519 -11.85 -19.12 33.09
C GLU A 519 -12.18 -17.64 33.14
N LYS A 520 -13.40 -17.32 33.59
CA LYS A 520 -13.73 -15.95 33.92
C LYS A 520 -12.60 -15.51 34.83
N LYS A 521 -11.75 -14.57 34.38
CA LYS A 521 -10.90 -13.79 35.29
C LYS A 521 -11.85 -13.36 36.39
N GLN A 522 -11.73 -14.02 37.53
CA GLN A 522 -12.49 -13.65 38.71
C GLN A 522 -12.14 -12.18 38.88
N GLN A 523 -13.16 -11.32 38.91
CA GLN A 523 -12.95 -9.97 39.38
C GLN A 523 -12.24 -10.12 40.72
N ALA A 524 -11.03 -9.55 40.78
CA ALA A 524 -10.25 -9.56 42.00
C ALA A 524 -11.20 -9.15 43.14
N PRO A 525 -11.24 -9.90 44.25
CA PRO A 525 -12.09 -9.56 45.37
C PRO A 525 -11.82 -8.10 45.75
N SER A 526 -12.88 -7.34 46.04
CA SER A 526 -12.74 -5.98 46.55
C SER A 526 -11.96 -6.07 47.86
N VAL A 527 -10.67 -5.75 47.80
CA VAL A 527 -9.78 -5.74 48.95
C VAL A 527 -10.30 -4.71 49.95
N GLN A 528 -10.51 -5.12 51.20
CA GLN A 528 -11.15 -4.29 52.22
C GLN A 528 -10.13 -3.52 53.10
N SER A 529 -8.82 -3.80 52.98
CA SER A 529 -7.72 -3.06 53.63
C SER A 529 -6.41 -3.04 52.81
N GLU A 530 -5.49 -2.11 53.08
CA GLU A 530 -4.17 -2.04 52.43
C GLU A 530 -3.28 -3.27 52.72
N GLU A 531 -3.41 -3.88 53.90
CA GLU A 531 -2.70 -5.11 54.27
C GLU A 531 -3.15 -6.31 53.40
N GLU A 532 -4.46 -6.44 53.18
CA GLU A 532 -5.02 -7.47 52.29
C GLU A 532 -4.56 -7.29 50.84
N HIS A 533 -4.29 -6.05 50.40
CA HIS A 533 -3.80 -5.76 49.05
C HIS A 533 -2.41 -6.36 48.84
N TRP A 534 -1.50 -6.11 49.77
CA TRP A 534 -0.13 -6.62 49.70
C TRP A 534 -0.08 -8.15 49.90
N GLU A 535 -0.89 -8.70 50.81
CA GLU A 535 -1.03 -10.15 50.97
C GLU A 535 -1.50 -10.86 49.69
N HIS A 536 -2.37 -10.20 48.91
CA HIS A 536 -2.81 -10.70 47.61
C HIS A 536 -1.69 -10.63 46.55
N ILE A 537 -0.92 -9.54 46.49
CA ILE A 537 0.23 -9.45 45.56
C ILE A 537 1.24 -10.57 45.83
N PHE A 538 1.54 -10.84 47.10
CA PHE A 538 2.46 -11.89 47.52
C PHE A 538 1.86 -13.32 47.49
N GLU A 539 0.65 -13.52 46.93
CA GLU A 539 0.16 -14.85 46.49
C GLU A 539 1.06 -15.44 45.41
N ARG A 540 1.54 -14.60 44.50
CA ARG A 540 2.51 -14.99 43.49
C ARG A 540 3.91 -14.98 44.12
N PRO A 541 4.65 -16.11 44.09
CA PRO A 541 6.06 -16.10 44.46
C PRO A 541 6.85 -15.17 43.53
N ASP A 542 7.72 -14.34 44.10
CA ASP A 542 8.53 -13.36 43.37
C ASP A 542 7.68 -12.50 42.41
N PRO A 543 6.79 -11.63 42.93
CA PRO A 543 5.81 -10.91 42.12
C PRO A 543 6.44 -9.98 41.08
N TRP A 544 7.69 -9.55 41.31
CA TRP A 544 8.42 -8.56 40.53
C TRP A 544 9.67 -9.10 39.83
N ASN A 545 9.92 -10.41 39.86
CA ASN A 545 11.11 -11.04 39.25
C ASN A 545 12.44 -10.45 39.79
N TYR A 546 12.59 -10.46 41.12
CA TYR A 546 13.76 -9.99 41.86
C TYR A 546 15.07 -10.71 41.51
N LEU A 547 14.99 -11.86 40.84
CA LEU A 547 16.14 -12.62 40.35
C LEU A 547 16.63 -12.16 38.95
N SER A 548 15.97 -11.20 38.31
CA SER A 548 16.41 -10.61 37.04
C SER A 548 17.81 -10.00 37.13
N ILE A 549 18.51 -9.94 35.99
CA ILE A 549 19.82 -9.26 35.90
C ILE A 549 19.71 -7.80 36.35
N TYR A 550 18.62 -7.13 35.97
CA TYR A 550 18.30 -5.75 36.36
C TYR A 550 18.30 -5.57 37.89
N GLU A 551 17.53 -6.40 38.61
CA GLU A 551 17.45 -6.31 40.07
C GLU A 551 18.76 -6.70 40.76
N GLN A 552 19.45 -7.74 40.26
CA GLN A 552 20.72 -8.17 40.86
C GLN A 552 21.83 -7.13 40.72
N VAL A 553 21.95 -6.47 39.56
CA VAL A 553 22.91 -5.36 39.36
C VAL A 553 22.56 -4.17 40.25
N LYS A 554 21.28 -3.79 40.33
CA LYS A 554 20.81 -2.75 41.24
C LYS A 554 21.14 -3.07 42.70
N TYR A 555 20.98 -4.32 43.13
CA TYR A 555 21.37 -4.77 44.47
C TYR A 555 22.88 -4.66 44.69
N GLU A 556 23.71 -5.10 43.76
CA GLU A 556 25.17 -4.98 43.87
C GLU A 556 25.62 -3.52 43.98
N GLN A 557 25.05 -2.64 43.16
CA GLN A 557 25.29 -1.20 43.22
C GLN A 557 24.83 -0.59 44.55
N THR A 558 23.66 -0.99 45.04
CA THR A 558 23.13 -0.55 46.34
C THR A 558 24.05 -0.99 47.48
N LEU A 559 24.52 -2.25 47.44
CA LEU A 559 25.47 -2.79 48.41
C LEU A 559 26.85 -2.11 48.34
N SER A 560 27.25 -1.56 47.18
CA SER A 560 28.49 -0.80 47.00
C SER A 560 28.48 0.55 47.73
N LEU A 561 27.29 1.09 47.99
CA LEU A 561 27.08 2.34 48.73
C LEU A 561 27.12 2.15 50.25
N ILE A 562 27.09 0.92 50.75
CA ILE A 562 27.08 0.65 52.19
C ILE A 562 28.46 0.93 52.80
N PRO A 563 28.56 1.85 53.77
CA PRO A 563 29.82 2.14 54.47
C PRO A 563 30.31 0.93 55.28
N GLN A 564 31.61 0.88 55.57
CA GLN A 564 32.14 -0.13 56.50
C GLN A 564 31.76 0.18 57.95
N GLY A 565 31.63 -0.85 58.79
CA GLY A 565 31.42 -0.70 60.23
C GLY A 565 29.99 -0.39 60.66
N ILE A 566 28.98 -0.76 59.85
CA ILE A 566 27.57 -0.66 60.22
C ILE A 566 27.22 -1.74 61.26
N ASP A 567 26.91 -1.33 62.49
CA ASP A 567 26.51 -2.24 63.56
C ASP A 567 25.01 -2.56 63.46
N LYS A 568 24.13 -1.56 63.43
CA LYS A 568 22.67 -1.75 63.38
C LYS A 568 22.05 -1.19 62.10
N ALA A 569 21.42 -2.07 61.32
CA ALA A 569 20.74 -1.72 60.07
C ALA A 569 19.24 -2.06 60.10
N LEU A 570 18.44 -1.27 59.38
CA LEU A 570 17.02 -1.51 59.15
C LEU A 570 16.74 -1.56 57.64
N GLU A 571 16.13 -2.64 57.16
CA GLU A 571 15.63 -2.77 55.80
C GLU A 571 14.10 -2.67 55.80
N LEU A 572 13.58 -1.70 55.05
CA LEU A 572 12.15 -1.49 54.85
C LEU A 572 11.73 -2.11 53.52
N ALA A 573 10.59 -2.81 53.53
CA ALA A 573 10.03 -3.55 52.40
C ALA A 573 11.00 -4.61 51.84
N CYS A 574 11.42 -5.55 52.70
CA CYS A 574 12.37 -6.60 52.33
C CYS A 574 11.81 -7.62 51.34
N ALA A 575 10.48 -7.64 51.10
CA ALA A 575 9.80 -8.53 50.18
C ALA A 575 10.22 -10.00 50.39
N GLU A 576 10.80 -10.62 49.37
CA GLU A 576 11.28 -12.00 49.39
C GLU A 576 12.57 -12.20 50.22
N GLY A 577 13.24 -11.14 50.68
CA GLY A 577 14.49 -11.25 51.46
C GLY A 577 15.74 -11.56 50.63
N ILE A 578 15.69 -11.36 49.31
CA ILE A 578 16.84 -11.56 48.41
C ILE A 578 17.94 -10.52 48.68
N PHE A 579 17.56 -9.25 48.83
CA PHE A 579 18.50 -8.20 49.22
C PHE A 579 18.95 -8.37 50.67
N THR A 580 18.02 -8.71 51.58
CA THR A 580 18.28 -9.01 52.99
C THR A 580 19.43 -9.99 53.19
N GLU A 581 19.45 -11.10 52.46
CA GLU A 581 20.51 -12.10 52.58
C GLU A 581 21.90 -11.53 52.26
N LYS A 582 21.98 -10.65 51.26
CA LYS A 582 23.24 -9.99 50.85
C LYS A 582 23.61 -8.89 51.83
N LEU A 583 22.64 -8.11 52.32
CA LEU A 583 22.83 -7.04 53.29
C LEU A 583 23.34 -7.58 54.63
N ALA A 584 22.79 -8.71 55.10
CA ALA A 584 23.17 -9.37 56.34
C ALA A 584 24.66 -9.73 56.43
N GLN A 585 25.35 -9.86 55.28
CA GLN A 585 26.79 -10.14 55.22
C GLN A 585 27.67 -8.91 55.47
N LYS A 586 27.09 -7.69 55.41
CA LYS A 586 27.82 -6.42 55.50
C LYS A 586 27.59 -5.66 56.81
N VAL A 587 26.65 -6.11 57.64
CA VAL A 587 26.19 -5.40 58.84
C VAL A 587 26.23 -6.29 60.07
N GLY A 588 26.36 -5.68 61.26
CA GLY A 588 26.40 -6.40 62.54
C GLY A 588 25.07 -7.08 62.89
N HIS A 589 23.98 -6.33 62.86
CA HIS A 589 22.60 -6.75 63.13
C HIS A 589 21.64 -6.06 62.17
N LEU A 590 20.75 -6.83 61.54
CA LEU A 590 19.78 -6.35 60.55
C LEU A 590 18.35 -6.62 61.02
N THR A 591 17.53 -5.58 61.13
CA THR A 591 16.07 -5.74 61.21
C THR A 591 15.48 -5.61 59.80
N ALA A 592 14.94 -6.68 59.25
CA ALA A 592 14.26 -6.68 57.95
C ALA A 592 12.75 -6.67 58.14
N THR A 593 12.05 -5.79 57.42
CA THR A 593 10.62 -5.55 57.62
C THR A 593 9.83 -5.48 56.34
N ASP A 594 8.58 -5.93 56.37
CA ASP A 594 7.62 -5.83 55.28
C ASP A 594 6.19 -5.69 55.84
N ILE A 595 5.26 -5.14 55.06
CA ILE A 595 3.85 -5.03 55.47
C ILE A 595 3.13 -6.39 55.35
N SER A 596 3.63 -7.30 54.51
CA SER A 596 3.07 -8.62 54.30
C SER A 596 3.73 -9.68 55.19
N GLN A 597 2.90 -10.45 55.90
CA GLN A 597 3.36 -11.63 56.64
C GLN A 597 3.91 -12.70 55.69
N ARG A 598 3.30 -12.88 54.51
CA ARG A 598 3.78 -13.84 53.51
C ARG A 598 5.17 -13.51 52.97
N ALA A 599 5.45 -12.24 52.75
CA ALA A 599 6.78 -11.77 52.36
C ALA A 599 7.80 -12.10 53.46
N ILE A 600 7.48 -11.76 54.72
CA ILE A 600 8.32 -12.07 55.88
C ILE A 600 8.59 -13.58 56.03
N ASP A 601 7.58 -14.44 55.91
CA ASP A 601 7.75 -15.88 56.05
C ASP A 601 8.74 -16.44 55.01
N ARG A 602 8.72 -15.90 53.78
CA ARG A 602 9.65 -16.29 52.71
C ARG A 602 11.04 -15.70 52.92
N ALA A 603 11.14 -14.47 53.41
CA ALA A 603 12.41 -13.86 53.77
C ALA A 603 13.12 -14.63 54.91
N ILE A 604 12.36 -15.09 55.91
CA ILE A 604 12.84 -15.97 56.99
C ILE A 604 13.40 -17.27 56.42
N GLU A 605 12.64 -17.92 55.53
CA GLU A 605 13.08 -19.18 54.92
C GLU A 605 14.36 -19.00 54.10
N ARG A 606 14.43 -17.94 53.29
CA ARG A 606 15.58 -17.62 52.44
C ARG A 606 16.83 -17.30 53.26
N CYS A 607 16.68 -16.58 54.38
CA CYS A 607 17.79 -16.21 55.26
C CYS A 607 18.06 -17.24 56.36
N ARG A 608 17.55 -18.48 56.25
CA ARG A 608 17.77 -19.53 57.23
C ARG A 608 19.28 -19.76 57.43
N GLY A 609 19.76 -19.56 58.66
CA GLY A 609 21.19 -19.66 59.01
C GLY A 609 21.91 -18.31 59.13
N ARG A 610 21.20 -17.18 59.02
CA ARG A 610 21.71 -15.84 59.35
C ARG A 610 21.27 -15.44 60.77
N ASP A 611 22.12 -15.70 61.76
CA ASP A 611 21.81 -15.43 63.18
C ASP A 611 21.76 -13.93 63.53
N ASN A 612 22.18 -13.06 62.61
CA ASN A 612 22.21 -11.62 62.78
C ASN A 612 21.02 -10.87 62.15
N VAL A 613 20.00 -11.59 61.65
CA VAL A 613 18.81 -10.97 61.04
C VAL A 613 17.57 -11.21 61.90
N GLU A 614 16.84 -10.13 62.16
CA GLU A 614 15.53 -10.16 62.81
C GLU A 614 14.46 -9.73 61.80
N PHE A 615 13.37 -10.51 61.68
CA PHE A 615 12.26 -10.21 60.77
C PHE A 615 11.04 -9.68 61.53
N ARG A 616 10.39 -8.65 61.01
CA ARG A 616 9.16 -8.09 61.60
C ARG A 616 8.17 -7.64 60.54
N VAL A 617 6.88 -7.93 60.75
CA VAL A 617 5.83 -7.26 59.98
C VAL A 617 5.70 -5.82 60.47
N LEU A 618 5.83 -4.85 59.57
CA LEU A 618 5.80 -3.42 59.88
C LEU A 618 5.16 -2.63 58.74
N ASP A 619 4.00 -2.02 59.01
CA ASP A 619 3.51 -0.88 58.24
C ASP A 619 4.25 0.38 58.71
N PHE A 620 5.29 0.78 57.99
CA PHE A 620 6.09 1.97 58.32
C PHE A 620 5.37 3.29 57.96
N VAL A 621 4.25 3.25 57.23
CA VAL A 621 3.41 4.42 56.96
C VAL A 621 2.60 4.77 58.21
N ARG A 622 2.07 3.79 58.92
CA ARG A 622 1.26 4.00 60.13
C ARG A 622 2.05 3.97 61.44
N ASN A 623 3.12 3.19 61.50
CA ASN A 623 3.89 2.96 62.73
C ASN A 623 5.22 3.74 62.75
N ASP A 624 5.82 3.84 63.93
CA ASP A 624 7.15 4.42 64.13
C ASP A 624 8.26 3.40 63.78
N LEU A 625 9.39 3.91 63.29
CA LEU A 625 10.55 3.09 62.95
C LEU A 625 11.42 2.82 64.19
N PRO A 626 12.05 1.63 64.30
CA PRO A 626 12.98 1.33 65.38
C PRO A 626 14.11 2.38 65.44
N PRO A 627 14.32 3.08 66.59
CA PRO A 627 15.26 4.19 66.65
C PRO A 627 16.72 3.72 66.71
N GLN A 628 17.64 4.69 66.58
CA GLN A 628 19.09 4.52 66.70
C GLN A 628 19.68 3.56 65.66
N GLN A 629 19.34 3.76 64.38
CA GLN A 629 19.90 2.99 63.26
C GLN A 629 21.20 3.63 62.73
N ASP A 630 22.20 2.81 62.44
CA ASP A 630 23.40 3.24 61.72
C ASP A 630 23.15 3.31 60.20
N LEU A 631 22.28 2.43 59.70
CA LEU A 631 21.86 2.36 58.30
C LEU A 631 20.34 2.09 58.22
N ILE A 632 19.64 2.82 57.35
CA ILE A 632 18.31 2.46 56.87
C ILE A 632 18.39 2.25 55.36
N VAL A 633 17.86 1.14 54.86
CA VAL A 633 17.67 0.90 53.43
C VAL A 633 16.18 0.85 53.14
N CYS A 634 15.73 1.67 52.19
CA CYS A 634 14.33 1.73 51.77
C CYS A 634 14.29 1.89 50.25
N SER A 635 14.10 0.79 49.53
CA SER A 635 14.19 0.75 48.07
C SER A 635 12.85 0.30 47.47
N GLU A 636 12.52 0.80 46.28
CA GLU A 636 11.37 0.37 45.46
C GLU A 636 9.98 0.44 46.12
N VAL A 637 9.83 1.20 47.23
CA VAL A 637 8.55 1.32 47.93
C VAL A 637 8.03 2.76 48.07
N LEU A 638 8.90 3.77 48.09
CA LEU A 638 8.51 5.15 48.37
C LEU A 638 7.57 5.76 47.30
N TYR A 639 7.63 5.32 46.05
CA TYR A 639 6.71 5.78 44.99
C TYR A 639 5.28 5.22 45.10
N TYR A 640 4.99 4.34 46.07
CA TYR A 640 3.63 3.90 46.39
C TYR A 640 2.90 4.84 47.36
N MET A 641 3.58 5.87 47.89
CA MET A 641 2.92 6.87 48.72
C MET A 641 1.87 7.62 47.90
N LYS A 642 0.72 7.89 48.51
CA LYS A 642 -0.44 8.46 47.82
C LYS A 642 -0.17 9.86 47.26
N ASP A 643 0.59 10.65 48.01
CA ASP A 643 0.90 12.05 47.73
C ASP A 643 2.25 12.43 48.38
N GLU A 644 2.75 13.63 48.03
CA GLU A 644 4.03 14.14 48.54
C GLU A 644 3.99 14.41 50.06
N GLU A 645 2.81 14.69 50.64
CA GLU A 645 2.67 14.93 52.08
C GLU A 645 2.92 13.62 52.86
N MET A 646 2.31 12.52 52.42
CA MET A 646 2.56 11.19 52.97
C MET A 646 4.02 10.77 52.78
N LEU A 647 4.59 11.02 51.60
CA LEU A 647 6.00 10.74 51.33
C LEU A 647 6.92 11.52 52.28
N ALA A 648 6.67 12.82 52.47
CA ALA A 648 7.45 13.66 53.38
C ALA A 648 7.36 13.19 54.84
N ALA A 649 6.18 12.76 55.29
CA ALA A 649 5.99 12.22 56.63
C ALA A 649 6.80 10.93 56.85
N VAL A 650 6.77 10.00 55.89
CA VAL A 650 7.55 8.75 55.93
C VAL A 650 9.06 9.03 55.90
N CYS A 651 9.51 9.94 55.02
CA CYS A 651 10.89 10.40 54.95
C CYS A 651 11.36 11.01 56.28
N GLY A 652 10.50 11.79 56.95
CA GLY A 652 10.78 12.34 58.27
C GLY A 652 10.99 11.28 59.35
N LYS A 653 10.21 10.19 59.34
CA LYS A 653 10.41 9.07 60.28
C LYS A 653 11.75 8.37 60.06
N MET A 654 12.14 8.14 58.80
CA MET A 654 13.44 7.56 58.46
C MET A 654 14.58 8.46 58.95
N ALA A 655 14.49 9.77 58.70
CA ALA A 655 15.45 10.74 59.19
C ALA A 655 15.55 10.74 60.73
N ALA A 656 14.42 10.66 61.43
CA ALA A 656 14.36 10.64 62.89
C ALA A 656 15.02 9.38 63.49
N ALA A 657 14.81 8.21 62.88
CA ALA A 657 15.32 6.93 63.37
C ALA A 657 16.85 6.76 63.26
N LEU A 658 17.52 7.53 62.38
CA LEU A 658 18.98 7.48 62.22
C LEU A 658 19.75 8.10 63.39
N LYS A 659 20.92 7.53 63.72
CA LYS A 659 21.91 8.16 64.61
C LYS A 659 22.56 9.39 63.94
N PRO A 660 23.17 10.31 64.71
CA PRO A 660 24.10 11.29 64.13
C PRO A 660 25.18 10.58 63.31
N ASN A 661 25.44 11.03 62.08
CA ASN A 661 26.28 10.37 61.08
C ASN A 661 25.78 9.01 60.55
N GLY A 662 24.53 8.62 60.84
CA GLY A 662 23.90 7.45 60.21
C GLY A 662 23.55 7.69 58.75
N TYR A 663 23.29 6.61 58.01
CA TYR A 663 23.09 6.62 56.57
C TYR A 663 21.68 6.15 56.18
N LEU A 664 21.07 6.80 55.19
CA LEU A 664 19.86 6.32 54.51
C LEU A 664 20.21 6.02 53.05
N ILE A 665 19.93 4.81 52.59
CA ILE A 665 20.10 4.42 51.19
C ILE A 665 18.73 4.14 50.60
N THR A 666 18.42 4.78 49.47
CA THR A 666 17.21 4.53 48.70
C THR A 666 17.53 4.23 47.25
N ALA A 667 16.83 3.28 46.64
CA ALA A 667 16.91 2.97 45.22
C ALA A 667 15.50 3.01 44.63
N HIS A 668 15.28 3.82 43.59
CA HIS A 668 13.99 3.95 42.93
C HIS A 668 14.16 4.10 41.43
N ALA A 669 13.12 3.76 40.68
CA ALA A 669 13.06 3.91 39.23
C ALA A 669 12.79 5.35 38.78
N HIS A 670 13.35 5.73 37.63
CA HIS A 670 12.91 6.91 36.89
C HIS A 670 11.51 6.66 36.35
N ILE A 671 10.55 7.48 36.77
CA ILE A 671 9.16 7.40 36.31
C ILE A 671 8.94 8.50 35.28
N ARG A 672 8.38 8.14 34.13
CA ARG A 672 8.23 9.07 33.00
C ARG A 672 7.38 10.29 33.35
N ARG A 673 6.35 10.11 34.19
CA ARG A 673 5.49 11.20 34.67
C ARG A 673 6.26 12.23 35.51
N ASP A 674 7.25 11.77 36.27
CA ASP A 674 8.11 12.62 37.12
C ASP A 674 9.21 13.29 36.28
N GLU A 675 9.73 12.57 35.28
CA GLU A 675 10.84 13.03 34.44
C GLU A 675 10.55 12.81 32.94
N PRO A 676 9.71 13.66 32.30
CA PRO A 676 9.17 13.39 30.95
C PRO A 676 10.18 13.49 29.80
N THR A 677 11.37 14.06 30.06
CA THR A 677 12.41 14.29 29.06
C THR A 677 13.49 13.21 29.02
N ARG A 678 13.37 12.14 29.83
CA ARG A 678 14.35 11.04 29.88
C ARG A 678 13.70 9.67 29.68
N THR A 679 14.54 8.66 29.44
CA THR A 679 14.12 7.26 29.53
C THR A 679 13.60 6.98 30.94
N GLY A 680 12.47 6.27 31.03
CA GLY A 680 11.87 5.94 32.31
C GLY A 680 10.71 4.97 32.15
N PHE A 681 10.21 4.49 33.29
CA PHE A 681 9.07 3.57 33.34
C PHE A 681 7.74 4.30 33.16
N ASP A 682 6.80 3.65 32.48
CA ASP A 682 5.40 4.11 32.33
C ASP A 682 4.47 3.57 33.43
N TRP A 683 5.01 3.30 34.62
CA TRP A 683 4.22 2.89 35.77
C TRP A 683 3.29 4.02 36.22
N GLY A 684 2.06 3.66 36.62
CA GLY A 684 1.02 4.60 37.07
C GLY A 684 1.28 5.28 38.42
N ASN A 685 2.54 5.32 38.89
CA ASN A 685 2.92 5.94 40.14
C ASN A 685 2.94 7.49 40.01
N PRO A 686 2.60 8.22 41.09
CA PRO A 686 2.50 9.67 41.06
C PRO A 686 3.86 10.37 40.89
N PHE A 687 4.93 9.75 41.36
CA PHE A 687 6.29 10.28 41.34
C PHE A 687 7.32 9.16 41.26
N GLY A 688 8.56 9.51 40.90
CA GLY A 688 9.72 8.63 40.83
C GLY A 688 10.90 9.17 41.63
N VAL A 689 12.10 8.82 41.18
CA VAL A 689 13.38 9.21 41.78
C VAL A 689 13.50 10.71 42.05
N SER A 690 13.13 11.57 41.09
CA SER A 690 13.39 13.00 41.19
C SER A 690 12.64 13.62 42.36
N THR A 691 11.33 13.38 42.45
CA THR A 691 10.51 13.86 43.56
C THR A 691 10.93 13.23 44.89
N ILE A 692 11.22 11.91 44.92
CA ILE A 692 11.68 11.23 46.16
C ILE A 692 12.98 11.85 46.68
N LYS A 693 13.95 12.10 45.80
CA LYS A 693 15.21 12.76 46.13
C LYS A 693 15.00 14.16 46.68
N GLN A 694 14.11 14.94 46.06
CA GLN A 694 13.80 16.31 46.52
C GLN A 694 13.18 16.30 47.92
N VAL A 695 12.21 15.41 48.17
CA VAL A 695 11.55 15.28 49.48
C VAL A 695 12.52 14.83 50.56
N LEU A 696 13.44 13.91 50.25
CA LEU A 696 14.49 13.47 51.18
C LEU A 696 15.51 14.58 51.47
N ALA A 697 15.95 15.32 50.44
CA ALA A 697 16.87 16.44 50.60
C ALA A 697 16.28 17.62 51.38
N ALA A 698 14.95 17.75 51.40
CA ALA A 698 14.24 18.74 52.20
C ALA A 698 14.11 18.37 53.69
N GLN A 699 14.42 17.12 54.08
CA GLN A 699 14.30 16.69 55.47
C GLN A 699 15.40 17.34 56.36
N PRO A 700 15.04 17.91 57.52
CA PRO A 700 16.02 18.52 58.41
C PRO A 700 17.12 17.54 58.84
N GLY A 701 18.37 17.90 58.54
CA GLY A 701 19.54 17.15 58.98
C GLY A 701 19.90 15.94 58.11
N LEU A 702 19.26 15.73 56.95
CA LEU A 702 19.74 14.80 55.92
C LEU A 702 20.45 15.56 54.81
N ALA A 703 21.66 15.11 54.46
CA ALA A 703 22.43 15.64 53.34
C ALA A 703 22.74 14.50 52.35
N LEU A 704 22.54 14.74 51.05
CA LEU A 704 22.91 13.79 50.01
C LEU A 704 24.44 13.66 49.97
N GLU A 705 24.96 12.43 50.00
CA GLU A 705 26.39 12.15 50.04
C GLU A 705 26.90 11.50 48.75
N ASP A 706 26.16 10.53 48.20
CA ASP A 706 26.57 9.75 47.04
C ASP A 706 25.33 9.35 46.21
N THR A 707 25.48 9.30 44.90
CA THR A 707 24.43 8.87 43.97
C THR A 707 25.03 7.97 42.90
N ILE A 708 24.45 6.79 42.72
CA ILE A 708 24.61 5.99 41.51
C ILE A 708 23.41 6.28 40.63
N GLU A 709 23.63 6.82 39.43
CA GLU A 709 22.60 7.13 38.45
C GLU A 709 22.75 6.17 37.26
N THR A 710 21.64 5.58 36.83
CA THR A 710 21.57 4.79 35.60
C THR A 710 20.52 5.40 34.65
N GLU A 711 20.31 4.78 33.49
CA GLU A 711 19.22 5.19 32.59
C GLU A 711 17.82 4.89 33.15
N LEU A 712 17.69 3.96 34.11
CA LEU A 712 16.40 3.41 34.55
C LEU A 712 16.08 3.68 36.03
N TYR A 713 17.09 3.87 36.87
CA TYR A 713 16.95 4.12 38.30
C TYR A 713 18.13 4.93 38.83
N ALA A 714 17.93 5.50 40.02
CA ALA A 714 19.01 6.07 40.81
C ALA A 714 19.01 5.49 42.23
N ILE A 715 20.21 5.40 42.79
CA ILE A 715 20.45 4.98 44.16
C ILE A 715 21.11 6.15 44.89
N HIS A 716 20.46 6.64 45.94
CA HIS A 716 20.94 7.77 46.73
C HIS A 716 21.37 7.30 48.11
N ARG A 717 22.56 7.74 48.55
CA ARG A 717 22.99 7.65 49.94
C ARG A 717 22.93 9.03 50.57
N PHE A 718 22.07 9.18 51.56
CA PHE A 718 21.99 10.34 52.44
C PHE A 718 22.71 10.05 53.76
N ARG A 719 23.22 11.11 54.39
CA ARG A 719 23.85 11.07 55.71
C ARG A 719 23.19 12.05 56.65
N LYS A 720 23.00 11.65 57.91
CA LYS A 720 22.47 12.52 58.96
C LYS A 720 23.55 13.45 59.51
N GLY A 721 23.58 14.70 59.05
CA GLY A 721 24.60 15.70 59.39
C GLY A 721 24.82 16.72 58.27
N SER A 722 25.95 17.45 58.33
CA SER A 722 26.37 18.37 57.26
C SER A 722 27.46 17.74 56.40
N LEU A 723 27.40 18.02 55.09
CA LEU A 723 28.37 17.58 54.08
C LEU A 723 28.73 18.76 53.18
N ALA A 724 29.88 18.68 52.50
CA ALA A 724 30.40 19.74 51.64
C ALA A 724 29.82 19.65 50.21
N ASP A 725 29.90 18.49 49.53
CA ASP A 725 29.36 18.27 48.17
C ASP A 725 29.01 16.78 47.93
N PRO A 726 27.92 16.45 47.21
CA PRO A 726 27.54 15.07 46.87
C PRO A 726 28.36 14.49 45.70
N VAL A 727 28.66 13.19 45.75
CA VAL A 727 29.31 12.44 44.67
C VAL A 727 28.28 11.86 43.70
N LEU A 728 28.52 11.94 42.39
CA LEU A 728 27.70 11.32 41.35
C LEU A 728 28.51 10.29 40.57
N ARG A 729 27.97 9.07 40.46
CA ARG A 729 28.50 7.94 39.69
C ARG A 729 27.47 7.55 38.64
N VAL A 730 27.86 7.57 37.36
CA VAL A 730 27.00 7.10 36.27
C VAL A 730 27.37 5.66 35.94
N GLU A 731 26.43 4.74 36.14
CA GLU A 731 26.64 3.31 35.94
C GLU A 731 25.57 2.71 35.00
N ARG A 732 25.75 1.45 34.58
CA ARG A 732 24.79 0.74 33.72
C ARG A 732 23.78 -0.04 34.57
N HIS A 733 22.57 -0.21 34.04
CA HIS A 733 21.46 -0.93 34.69
C HIS A 733 21.53 -2.47 34.58
N GLY A 734 22.59 -3.00 33.95
CA GLY A 734 22.73 -4.44 33.67
C GLY A 734 21.94 -4.88 32.43
N THR A 735 22.55 -5.68 31.56
CA THR A 735 21.93 -6.17 30.30
C THR A 735 22.21 -7.66 30.08
N PRO A 736 21.30 -8.44 29.47
CA PRO A 736 20.01 -8.03 28.89
C PRO A 736 18.91 -7.79 29.94
N LEU A 737 17.88 -7.03 29.54
CA LEU A 737 16.65 -6.86 30.31
C LEU A 737 15.67 -7.99 30.00
N ASP A 738 14.98 -8.48 31.02
CA ASP A 738 13.84 -9.38 30.81
C ASP A 738 12.70 -8.62 30.12
N ALA A 739 12.02 -9.26 29.16
CA ALA A 739 10.92 -8.64 28.41
C ALA A 739 9.80 -8.10 29.32
N ASP A 740 9.56 -8.77 30.46
CA ASP A 740 8.57 -8.34 31.46
C ASP A 740 8.93 -7.02 32.14
N VAL A 741 10.21 -6.67 32.23
CA VAL A 741 10.66 -5.36 32.70
C VAL A 741 10.68 -4.36 31.55
N ALA A 742 11.25 -4.77 30.40
CA ALA A 742 11.47 -3.91 29.24
C ALA A 742 10.17 -3.30 28.70
N LYS A 743 9.06 -4.04 28.70
CA LYS A 743 7.75 -3.59 28.18
C LYS A 743 7.16 -2.37 28.88
N HIS A 744 7.65 -2.07 30.08
CA HIS A 744 7.27 -0.91 30.89
C HIS A 744 8.22 0.27 30.72
N ILE A 745 9.30 0.13 29.95
CA ILE A 745 10.28 1.18 29.71
C ILE A 745 9.92 1.94 28.45
N ILE A 746 9.93 3.27 28.55
CA ILE A 746 9.88 4.14 27.38
C ILE A 746 11.28 4.72 27.16
N TRP A 747 11.89 4.32 26.04
CA TRP A 747 13.24 4.73 25.65
C TRP A 747 13.26 6.10 24.97
N GLY A 748 14.19 6.97 25.37
CA GLY A 748 14.46 8.27 24.73
C GLY A 748 13.68 9.46 25.31
N PRO A 749 14.02 10.69 24.90
CA PRO A 749 13.41 11.91 25.43
C PRO A 749 12.05 12.22 24.77
N ALA A 750 11.11 12.81 25.54
CA ALA A 750 9.81 13.30 25.05
C ALA A 750 8.92 12.21 24.39
N GLY A 751 7.66 12.54 24.08
CA GLY A 751 6.71 11.64 23.42
C GLY A 751 5.31 11.73 24.03
N VAL A 752 4.43 10.80 23.66
CA VAL A 752 3.01 10.81 24.04
C VAL A 752 2.71 9.58 24.89
N GLU A 753 2.21 9.77 26.10
CA GLU A 753 1.74 8.67 26.94
C GLU A 753 0.52 8.00 26.30
N ARG A 754 0.50 6.66 26.30
CA ARG A 754 -0.59 5.90 25.68
C ARG A 754 -1.95 6.21 26.33
N GLU A 755 -2.00 6.42 27.64
CA GLU A 755 -3.22 6.83 28.36
C GLU A 755 -3.69 8.24 27.95
N ALA A 756 -2.76 9.18 27.79
CA ALA A 756 -3.07 10.52 27.28
C ALA A 756 -3.59 10.46 25.84
N ALA A 757 -2.93 9.71 24.94
CA ALA A 757 -3.43 9.50 23.57
C ALA A 757 -4.81 8.81 23.59
N TRP A 758 -5.00 7.81 24.45
CA TRP A 758 -6.27 7.11 24.58
C TRP A 758 -7.41 8.02 25.07
N THR A 759 -7.13 9.02 25.90
CA THR A 759 -8.18 9.93 26.42
C THR A 759 -8.48 11.10 25.50
N THR A 760 -7.51 11.53 24.70
CA THR A 760 -7.58 12.79 23.94
C THR A 760 -7.72 12.62 22.43
N GLU A 761 -7.40 11.44 21.87
CA GLU A 761 -7.33 11.23 20.43
C GLU A 761 -8.31 10.17 19.90
N VAL A 762 -8.79 10.39 18.67
CA VAL A 762 -9.57 9.42 17.89
C VAL A 762 -9.13 9.44 16.43
N THR A 763 -9.23 8.31 15.74
CA THR A 763 -8.89 8.17 14.30
C THR A 763 -9.95 7.40 13.53
N THR A 764 -9.99 7.58 12.21
CA THR A 764 -10.81 6.79 11.27
C THR A 764 -9.95 5.91 10.35
N SER A 765 -8.63 5.93 10.56
CA SER A 765 -7.66 5.17 9.76
C SER A 765 -6.62 4.51 10.65
N VAL A 766 -6.06 3.40 10.19
CA VAL A 766 -5.08 2.60 10.90
C VAL A 766 -3.87 2.34 9.99
N PRO A 767 -2.65 2.74 10.38
CA PRO A 767 -1.44 2.32 9.68
C PRO A 767 -1.24 0.82 9.86
N ILE A 768 -1.13 0.11 8.75
CA ILE A 768 -0.83 -1.32 8.72
C ILE A 768 0.58 -1.47 8.14
N LEU A 769 1.54 -1.75 9.01
CA LEU A 769 2.95 -1.83 8.64
C LEU A 769 3.27 -3.24 8.13
N MET A 770 3.88 -3.33 6.97
CA MET A 770 4.26 -4.58 6.31
C MET A 770 5.77 -4.77 6.37
N TYR A 771 6.19 -5.72 7.20
CA TYR A 771 7.56 -6.22 7.32
C TYR A 771 7.68 -7.59 6.64
N HIS A 772 8.90 -8.00 6.34
CA HIS A 772 9.22 -9.36 5.87
C HIS A 772 10.28 -9.96 6.80
N ARG A 773 11.57 -9.69 6.53
CA ARG A 773 12.69 -10.23 7.32
C ARG A 773 13.22 -9.24 8.33
N ILE A 774 13.52 -9.72 9.54
CA ILE A 774 14.26 -8.96 10.57
C ILE A 774 15.63 -9.60 10.77
N ALA A 775 16.62 -9.18 10.00
CA ALA A 775 17.96 -9.78 9.99
C ALA A 775 19.03 -8.79 9.52
N ASP A 776 20.25 -8.94 10.00
CA ASP A 776 21.41 -8.15 9.54
C ASP A 776 21.80 -8.56 8.12
N GLU A 777 21.95 -9.86 7.91
CA GLU A 777 22.53 -10.44 6.70
C GLU A 777 21.50 -11.02 5.72
N GLY A 778 21.86 -11.02 4.44
CA GLY A 778 21.10 -11.62 3.36
C GLY A 778 21.43 -11.02 1.99
N PRO A 779 20.83 -11.54 0.91
CA PRO A 779 21.14 -11.10 -0.45
C PRO A 779 20.89 -9.60 -0.65
N ALA A 780 21.77 -8.95 -1.43
CA ALA A 780 21.67 -7.51 -1.69
C ALA A 780 20.39 -7.15 -2.48
N ALA A 781 20.00 -7.99 -3.44
CA ALA A 781 18.77 -7.82 -4.22
C ALA A 781 17.49 -7.82 -3.35
N LEU A 782 17.55 -8.42 -2.15
CA LEU A 782 16.43 -8.50 -1.21
C LEU A 782 16.55 -7.49 -0.04
N ARG A 783 17.45 -6.49 -0.15
CA ARG A 783 17.66 -5.49 0.91
C ARG A 783 16.41 -4.71 1.26
N ARG A 784 15.55 -4.43 0.26
CA ARG A 784 14.24 -3.79 0.42
C ARG A 784 13.35 -4.51 1.45
N PHE A 785 13.39 -5.83 1.49
CA PHE A 785 12.53 -6.67 2.34
C PHE A 785 13.21 -7.11 3.65
N ARG A 786 14.38 -6.55 3.98
CA ARG A 786 15.16 -6.93 5.17
C ARG A 786 15.46 -5.72 6.03
N THR A 787 14.96 -5.71 7.26
CA THR A 787 15.24 -4.67 8.25
C THR A 787 16.22 -5.21 9.30
N PRO A 788 17.35 -4.55 9.58
CA PRO A 788 18.25 -4.98 10.66
C PRO A 788 17.54 -4.96 12.03
N PRO A 789 17.81 -5.91 12.95
CA PRO A 789 17.15 -5.97 14.26
C PRO A 789 17.27 -4.68 15.07
N ASP A 790 18.41 -3.98 15.01
CA ASP A 790 18.60 -2.72 15.74
C ASP A 790 17.74 -1.58 15.18
N ILE A 791 17.57 -1.53 13.86
CA ILE A 791 16.67 -0.57 13.19
C ILE A 791 15.22 -0.89 13.57
N PHE A 792 14.84 -2.17 13.55
CA PHE A 792 13.51 -2.61 13.96
C PHE A 792 13.23 -2.26 15.44
N ARG A 793 14.20 -2.44 16.34
CA ARG A 793 14.07 -2.05 17.75
C ARG A 793 13.78 -0.57 17.91
N LYS A 794 14.51 0.30 17.20
CA LYS A 794 14.26 1.75 17.21
C LYS A 794 12.87 2.09 16.70
N GLN A 795 12.39 1.43 15.65
CA GLN A 795 11.03 1.60 15.13
C GLN A 795 9.97 1.22 16.17
N MET A 796 10.14 0.10 16.87
CA MET A 796 9.19 -0.36 17.90
C MET A 796 9.20 0.57 19.12
N GLN A 797 10.38 0.99 19.58
CA GLN A 797 10.54 1.97 20.65
C GLN A 797 9.91 3.32 20.27
N PHE A 798 10.03 3.74 19.02
CA PHE A 798 9.39 4.95 18.52
C PHE A 798 7.86 4.85 18.56
N LEU A 799 7.28 3.76 18.04
CA LEU A 799 5.83 3.53 18.13
C LEU A 799 5.36 3.57 19.59
N ARG A 800 6.08 2.89 20.48
CA ARG A 800 5.78 2.87 21.91
C ARG A 800 5.87 4.26 22.55
N ARG A 801 6.91 5.03 22.21
CA ARG A 801 7.14 6.41 22.67
C ARG A 801 6.08 7.39 22.18
N GLN A 802 5.53 7.17 20.99
CA GLN A 802 4.49 7.98 20.35
C GLN A 802 3.06 7.54 20.70
N GLY A 803 2.89 6.70 21.72
CA GLY A 803 1.58 6.33 22.25
C GLY A 803 0.82 5.30 21.41
N TYR A 804 1.46 4.65 20.44
CA TYR A 804 0.81 3.63 19.64
C TYR A 804 0.55 2.35 20.45
N TYR A 805 -0.53 1.65 20.08
CA TYR A 805 -0.85 0.31 20.58
C TYR A 805 -1.15 -0.63 19.42
N ALA A 806 -0.69 -1.88 19.56
CA ALA A 806 -0.87 -2.89 18.53
C ALA A 806 -2.32 -3.39 18.45
N VAL A 807 -2.86 -3.51 17.25
CA VAL A 807 -4.13 -4.21 16.97
C VAL A 807 -3.89 -5.39 16.03
N THR A 808 -4.64 -6.47 16.21
CA THR A 808 -4.58 -7.67 15.37
C THR A 808 -5.65 -7.67 14.29
N ALA A 809 -5.55 -8.53 13.27
CA ALA A 809 -6.52 -8.56 12.17
C ALA A 809 -7.98 -8.78 12.63
N PRO A 810 -8.29 -9.67 13.60
CA PRO A 810 -9.64 -9.82 14.12
C PRO A 810 -10.17 -8.56 14.83
N THR A 811 -9.30 -7.84 15.54
CA THR A 811 -9.65 -6.59 16.22
C THR A 811 -9.91 -5.48 15.20
N LEU A 812 -9.03 -5.33 14.23
CA LEU A 812 -9.18 -4.36 13.14
C LEU A 812 -10.48 -4.58 12.36
N THR A 813 -10.80 -5.83 12.03
CA THR A 813 -12.03 -6.20 11.33
C THR A 813 -13.27 -5.79 12.13
N LYS A 814 -13.28 -5.99 13.45
CA LYS A 814 -14.39 -5.56 14.32
C LYS A 814 -14.51 -4.04 14.36
N LEU A 815 -13.38 -3.32 14.46
CA LEU A 815 -13.36 -1.86 14.47
C LEU A 815 -13.93 -1.30 13.16
N PHE A 816 -13.47 -1.79 12.01
CA PHE A 816 -13.90 -1.30 10.69
C PHE A 816 -15.37 -1.60 10.42
N ARG A 817 -15.84 -2.81 10.76
CA ARG A 817 -17.27 -3.16 10.65
C ARG A 817 -18.17 -2.33 11.56
N SER A 818 -17.64 -1.76 12.64
CA SER A 818 -18.44 -0.90 13.54
C SER A 818 -18.72 0.47 12.91
N GLY A 819 -17.85 0.94 12.00
CA GLY A 819 -17.93 2.27 11.38
C GLY A 819 -17.79 3.44 12.36
N ARG A 820 -17.32 3.20 13.59
CA ARG A 820 -17.13 4.24 14.62
C ARG A 820 -15.67 4.68 14.68
N PRO A 821 -15.40 5.97 15.02
CA PRO A 821 -14.03 6.42 15.31
C PRO A 821 -13.34 5.51 16.34
N ILE A 822 -12.06 5.24 16.09
CA ILE A 822 -11.22 4.35 16.88
C ILE A 822 -10.46 5.20 17.90
N GLN A 823 -10.45 4.77 19.17
CA GLN A 823 -9.82 5.52 20.26
C GLN A 823 -8.29 5.39 20.23
N GLY A 824 -7.57 6.48 20.52
CA GLY A 824 -6.11 6.51 20.60
C GLY A 824 -5.41 6.28 19.25
N ARG A 825 -4.17 5.77 19.31
CA ARG A 825 -3.29 5.53 18.15
C ARG A 825 -3.11 4.03 17.85
N PRO A 826 -4.07 3.38 17.18
CA PRO A 826 -3.90 1.98 16.76
C PRO A 826 -2.81 1.87 15.67
N VAL A 827 -2.02 0.79 15.71
CA VAL A 827 -1.14 0.35 14.61
C VAL A 827 -1.26 -1.16 14.45
N MET A 828 -1.26 -1.65 13.22
CA MET A 828 -1.19 -3.09 12.96
C MET A 828 0.20 -3.43 12.43
N LEU A 829 0.88 -4.38 13.06
CA LEU A 829 2.19 -4.86 12.64
C LEU A 829 2.00 -6.20 11.92
N THR A 830 2.39 -6.26 10.65
CA THR A 830 2.27 -7.46 9.81
C THR A 830 3.63 -7.93 9.34
N PHE A 831 3.82 -9.26 9.33
CA PHE A 831 5.02 -9.92 8.84
C PHE A 831 4.62 -10.98 7.82
N ASP A 832 5.09 -10.84 6.59
CA ASP A 832 4.80 -11.80 5.54
C ASP A 832 5.80 -12.98 5.59
N ASP A 833 5.43 -14.07 4.92
CA ASP A 833 6.21 -15.29 4.67
C ASP A 833 6.58 -16.21 5.85
N ALA A 834 6.45 -15.75 7.10
CA ALA A 834 6.78 -16.52 8.31
C ALA A 834 8.26 -16.97 8.40
N TYR A 835 9.19 -16.08 8.06
CA TYR A 835 10.63 -16.29 8.25
C TYR A 835 10.98 -16.66 9.69
N LEU A 836 11.99 -17.52 9.86
CA LEU A 836 12.50 -17.94 11.18
C LEU A 836 13.01 -16.74 12.00
N ASP A 837 13.52 -15.71 11.33
CA ASP A 837 14.04 -14.52 11.98
C ASP A 837 12.95 -13.65 12.66
N PHE A 838 11.67 -13.86 12.34
CA PHE A 838 10.58 -13.34 13.15
C PHE A 838 10.66 -13.87 14.58
N ARG A 839 10.86 -15.19 14.75
CA ARG A 839 10.97 -15.82 16.07
C ARG A 839 12.24 -15.39 16.80
N THR A 840 13.38 -15.40 16.11
CA THR A 840 14.68 -15.19 16.77
C THR A 840 14.97 -13.72 17.06
N ASN A 841 14.50 -12.80 16.21
CA ASN A 841 14.87 -11.39 16.27
C ASN A 841 13.67 -10.48 16.50
N ALA A 842 12.58 -10.63 15.73
CA ALA A 842 11.44 -9.70 15.79
C ALA A 842 10.61 -9.86 17.08
N TYR A 843 10.25 -11.10 17.44
CA TYR A 843 9.38 -11.39 18.57
C TYR A 843 9.95 -10.89 19.92
N PRO A 844 11.24 -11.10 20.26
CA PRO A 844 11.81 -10.53 21.49
C PRO A 844 11.66 -9.01 21.56
N ILE A 845 11.94 -8.31 20.45
CA ILE A 845 11.83 -6.85 20.36
C ILE A 845 10.38 -6.37 20.49
N LEU A 846 9.43 -7.09 19.89
CA LEU A 846 7.99 -6.80 20.06
C LEU A 846 7.56 -6.95 21.52
N ALA A 847 7.97 -8.04 22.17
CA ALA A 847 7.67 -8.32 23.57
C ALA A 847 8.27 -7.26 24.51
N GLU A 848 9.50 -6.82 24.25
CA GLU A 848 10.18 -5.73 24.97
C GLU A 848 9.46 -4.38 24.86
N ASN A 849 8.54 -4.20 23.89
CA ASN A 849 7.85 -2.93 23.64
C ASN A 849 6.34 -2.97 23.90
N ASP A 850 5.82 -4.05 24.48
CA ASP A 850 4.36 -4.27 24.65
C ASP A 850 3.61 -4.16 23.31
N LEU A 851 4.13 -4.81 22.29
CA LEU A 851 3.54 -4.88 20.96
C LEU A 851 3.30 -6.33 20.55
N SER A 852 2.23 -6.55 19.79
CA SER A 852 1.91 -7.84 19.13
C SER A 852 1.86 -7.63 17.62
N ALA A 853 1.79 -8.72 16.87
CA ALA A 853 1.81 -8.72 15.42
C ALA A 853 0.96 -9.87 14.83
N ASP A 854 0.66 -9.73 13.54
CA ASP A 854 0.08 -10.77 12.70
C ASP A 854 1.15 -11.28 11.73
N VAL A 855 1.38 -12.60 11.68
CA VAL A 855 2.32 -13.24 10.75
C VAL A 855 1.56 -14.03 9.70
N PHE A 856 1.82 -13.79 8.42
CA PHE A 856 1.17 -14.48 7.30
C PHE A 856 2.02 -15.65 6.81
N VAL A 857 1.44 -16.85 6.79
CA VAL A 857 2.18 -18.12 6.64
C VAL A 857 1.93 -18.75 5.27
N VAL A 858 3.02 -19.13 4.58
CA VAL A 858 3.00 -19.98 3.38
C VAL A 858 2.95 -21.45 3.81
N THR A 859 1.75 -22.04 3.86
CA THR A 859 1.54 -23.27 4.65
C THR A 859 2.27 -24.51 4.14
N ASP A 860 2.52 -24.64 2.83
CA ASP A 860 3.23 -25.79 2.26
C ASP A 860 4.75 -25.70 2.45
N LYS A 861 5.24 -24.53 2.89
CA LYS A 861 6.67 -24.23 3.02
C LYS A 861 7.13 -24.16 4.48
N VAL A 862 6.21 -24.33 5.44
CA VAL A 862 6.50 -24.32 6.88
C VAL A 862 7.60 -25.34 7.22
N GLY A 863 8.63 -24.88 7.93
CA GLY A 863 9.83 -25.65 8.28
C GLY A 863 10.84 -25.84 7.15
N GLY A 864 10.57 -25.28 5.97
CA GLY A 864 11.44 -25.29 4.80
C GLY A 864 12.20 -23.97 4.62
N ARG A 865 12.27 -23.49 3.38
CA ARG A 865 12.95 -22.25 3.00
C ARG A 865 12.11 -21.45 2.00
N SER A 866 12.38 -20.14 1.88
CA SER A 866 11.73 -19.24 0.92
C SER A 866 12.22 -19.47 -0.52
N ASP A 867 11.88 -20.62 -1.10
CA ASP A 867 12.40 -21.02 -2.42
C ASP A 867 11.97 -20.10 -3.57
N TRP A 868 10.92 -19.31 -3.40
CA TRP A 868 10.54 -18.23 -4.33
C TRP A 868 11.62 -17.14 -4.46
N ASP A 869 12.52 -16.98 -3.49
CA ASP A 869 13.63 -16.03 -3.53
C ASP A 869 14.90 -16.58 -4.19
N SER A 870 14.91 -17.84 -4.63
CA SER A 870 16.12 -18.53 -5.10
C SER A 870 16.84 -17.83 -6.25
N ALA A 871 16.11 -17.04 -7.05
CA ALA A 871 16.67 -16.25 -8.15
C ALA A 871 17.53 -15.06 -7.66
N HIS A 872 17.37 -14.65 -6.40
CA HIS A 872 17.99 -13.45 -5.83
C HIS A 872 19.09 -13.77 -4.80
N GLY A 873 19.23 -15.02 -4.38
CA GLY A 873 20.28 -15.48 -3.47
C GLY A 873 19.88 -16.74 -2.69
N GLU A 874 20.58 -17.02 -1.59
CA GLU A 874 20.26 -18.17 -0.74
C GLU A 874 18.88 -17.98 -0.06
N PRO A 875 17.91 -18.89 -0.28
CA PRO A 875 16.58 -18.83 0.34
C PRO A 875 16.66 -18.77 1.86
N ALA A 876 15.88 -17.94 2.54
CA ALA A 876 15.90 -17.85 4.00
C ALA A 876 15.12 -19.01 4.66
N ALA A 877 15.47 -19.37 5.89
CA ALA A 877 14.75 -20.40 6.64
C ALA A 877 13.37 -19.90 7.11
N LEU A 878 12.38 -20.78 7.07
CA LEU A 878 11.01 -20.49 7.52
C LEU A 878 10.74 -21.16 8.86
N MET A 879 9.84 -20.57 9.67
CA MET A 879 9.43 -21.16 10.95
C MET A 879 8.81 -22.54 10.77
N SER A 880 9.04 -23.43 11.73
CA SER A 880 8.36 -24.73 11.80
C SER A 880 6.98 -24.62 12.46
N TRP A 881 6.13 -25.66 12.35
CA TRP A 881 4.84 -25.70 13.04
C TRP A 881 4.98 -25.54 14.57
N PRO A 882 5.92 -26.22 15.27
CA PRO A 882 6.19 -25.97 16.68
C PRO A 882 6.56 -24.52 16.99
N ASP A 883 7.31 -23.85 16.11
CA ASP A 883 7.68 -22.44 16.30
C ASP A 883 6.45 -21.53 16.27
N ILE A 884 5.59 -21.74 15.28
CA ILE A 884 4.33 -21.01 15.08
C ILE A 884 3.39 -21.22 16.28
N GLN A 885 3.21 -22.46 16.73
CA GLN A 885 2.36 -22.78 17.87
C GLN A 885 2.84 -22.11 19.17
N ALA A 886 4.15 -22.18 19.44
CA ALA A 886 4.75 -21.56 20.62
C ALA A 886 4.62 -20.02 20.62
N LEU A 887 4.67 -19.38 19.45
CA LEU A 887 4.45 -17.94 19.32
C LEU A 887 2.96 -17.57 19.44
N HIS A 888 2.07 -18.44 18.98
CA HIS A 888 0.62 -18.25 19.11
C HIS A 888 0.19 -18.23 20.58
N GLU A 889 0.73 -19.14 21.40
CA GLU A 889 0.54 -19.18 22.85
C GLU A 889 1.04 -17.89 23.54
N LYS A 890 2.02 -17.22 22.94
CA LYS A 890 2.59 -15.95 23.41
C LYS A 890 1.87 -14.71 22.87
N GLY A 891 0.73 -14.87 22.20
CA GLY A 891 -0.13 -13.78 21.77
C GLY A 891 0.14 -13.23 20.37
N ILE A 892 0.97 -13.90 19.56
CA ILE A 892 1.13 -13.58 18.13
C ILE A 892 -0.04 -14.18 17.34
N SER A 893 -0.62 -13.37 16.45
CA SER A 893 -1.68 -13.82 15.55
C SER A 893 -1.07 -14.38 14.26
N PHE A 894 -1.71 -15.39 13.68
CA PHE A 894 -1.27 -16.00 12.42
C PHE A 894 -2.38 -15.97 11.39
N GLY A 895 -2.04 -15.51 10.20
CA GLY A 895 -2.89 -15.47 9.02
C GLY A 895 -2.32 -16.33 7.89
N SER A 896 -3.09 -16.46 6.82
CA SER A 896 -2.69 -17.18 5.61
C SER A 896 -1.85 -16.29 4.68
N HIS A 897 -0.86 -16.89 4.02
CA HIS A 897 -0.18 -16.30 2.86
C HIS A 897 -0.31 -17.22 1.63
N LEU A 898 -1.49 -17.86 1.51
CA LEU A 898 -1.75 -19.00 0.63
C LEU A 898 -0.86 -20.22 0.93
N ALA A 899 -1.07 -21.32 0.20
CA ALA A 899 -0.32 -22.55 0.46
C ALA A 899 1.03 -22.54 -0.26
N SER A 900 1.05 -22.08 -1.51
CA SER A 900 2.19 -22.20 -2.42
C SER A 900 3.01 -20.93 -2.62
N HIS A 901 2.54 -19.77 -2.11
CA HIS A 901 3.06 -18.42 -2.42
C HIS A 901 2.81 -17.94 -3.85
N THR A 902 2.00 -18.66 -4.64
CA THR A 902 1.67 -18.23 -6.01
C THR A 902 0.80 -16.97 -5.99
N PRO A 903 1.02 -15.99 -6.90
CA PRO A 903 0.19 -14.79 -6.99
C PRO A 903 -1.29 -15.14 -7.23
N ALA A 904 -2.21 -14.64 -6.41
CA ALA A 904 -3.62 -15.03 -6.49
C ALA A 904 -4.26 -14.70 -7.84
N SER A 905 -3.86 -13.59 -8.47
CA SER A 905 -4.32 -13.18 -9.80
C SER A 905 -3.88 -14.12 -10.93
N ALA A 906 -2.86 -14.94 -10.70
CA ALA A 906 -2.36 -15.92 -11.66
C ALA A 906 -3.05 -17.30 -11.54
N ILE A 907 -3.88 -17.50 -10.51
CA ILE A 907 -4.55 -18.77 -10.24
C ILE A 907 -6.00 -18.72 -10.72
N ASP A 908 -6.47 -19.78 -11.38
CA ASP A 908 -7.86 -19.94 -11.80
C ASP A 908 -8.80 -20.14 -10.60
N ASN A 909 -10.09 -19.81 -10.76
CA ASN A 909 -11.06 -19.76 -9.65
C ASN A 909 -11.10 -21.02 -8.77
N ASP A 910 -11.19 -22.20 -9.39
CA ASP A 910 -11.33 -23.48 -8.70
C ASP A 910 -10.06 -23.80 -7.89
N ALA A 911 -8.88 -23.54 -8.47
CA ALA A 911 -7.59 -23.75 -7.82
C ALA A 911 -7.33 -22.73 -6.71
N LEU A 912 -7.68 -21.46 -6.91
CA LEU A 912 -7.50 -20.42 -5.90
C LEU A 912 -8.39 -20.68 -4.69
N LEU A 913 -9.65 -21.08 -4.90
CA LEU A 913 -10.54 -21.45 -3.81
C LEU A 913 -10.00 -22.66 -3.03
N ALA A 914 -9.49 -23.68 -3.73
CA ALA A 914 -8.87 -24.84 -3.11
C ALA A 914 -7.65 -24.45 -2.27
N GLU A 915 -6.72 -23.69 -2.84
CA GLU A 915 -5.50 -23.24 -2.18
C GLU A 915 -5.80 -22.38 -0.95
N ALA A 916 -6.71 -21.42 -1.09
CA ALA A 916 -7.14 -20.53 -0.01
C ALA A 916 -7.82 -21.29 1.14
N MET A 917 -8.60 -22.34 0.85
CA MET A 917 -9.20 -23.22 1.86
C MET A 917 -8.18 -24.14 2.52
N LEU A 918 -7.25 -24.71 1.75
CA LEU A 918 -6.20 -25.60 2.24
C LEU A 918 -5.29 -24.88 3.25
N SER A 919 -4.78 -23.69 2.89
CA SER A 919 -3.91 -22.94 3.79
C SER A 919 -4.63 -22.49 5.06
N ARG A 920 -5.89 -22.08 4.94
CA ARG A 920 -6.73 -21.71 6.09
C ARG A 920 -6.95 -22.89 7.02
N ASP A 921 -7.32 -24.05 6.49
CA ASP A 921 -7.63 -25.23 7.30
C ASP A 921 -6.37 -25.78 7.97
N ALA A 922 -5.23 -25.80 7.26
CA ALA A 922 -3.93 -26.16 7.83
C ALA A 922 -3.57 -25.31 9.05
N LEU A 923 -3.73 -23.98 8.97
CA LEU A 923 -3.48 -23.09 10.11
C LEU A 923 -4.47 -23.34 11.24
N GLN A 924 -5.78 -23.41 10.96
CA GLN A 924 -6.81 -23.62 11.99
C GLN A 924 -6.61 -24.93 12.76
N SER A 925 -6.29 -26.02 12.05
CA SER A 925 -6.04 -27.32 12.66
C SER A 925 -4.80 -27.32 13.55
N ARG A 926 -3.77 -26.53 13.21
CA ARG A 926 -2.52 -26.44 13.99
C ARG A 926 -2.63 -25.49 15.18
N LEU A 927 -3.37 -24.40 15.04
CA LEU A 927 -3.51 -23.36 16.06
C LEU A 927 -4.66 -23.63 17.05
N GLY A 928 -5.65 -24.45 16.66
CA GLY A 928 -6.84 -24.69 17.47
C GLY A 928 -7.77 -23.47 17.58
N SER A 929 -7.61 -22.48 16.71
CA SER A 929 -8.38 -21.23 16.69
C SER A 929 -8.81 -20.86 15.25
N PRO A 930 -9.90 -20.09 15.07
CA PRO A 930 -10.33 -19.64 13.75
C PRO A 930 -9.30 -18.72 13.09
N VAL A 931 -9.05 -18.93 11.80
CA VAL A 931 -8.16 -18.09 10.99
C VAL A 931 -9.01 -17.33 10.00
N GLU A 932 -9.03 -16.00 10.15
CA GLU A 932 -9.87 -15.08 9.38
C GLU A 932 -9.06 -14.13 8.48
N ALA A 933 -7.74 -14.10 8.61
CA ALA A 933 -6.88 -13.13 7.94
C ALA A 933 -6.02 -13.78 6.85
N ILE A 934 -5.83 -13.05 5.75
CA ILE A 934 -4.93 -13.43 4.65
C ILE A 934 -4.18 -12.21 4.11
N ALA A 935 -2.88 -12.30 3.93
CA ALA A 935 -2.14 -11.39 3.06
C ALA A 935 -1.93 -12.10 1.72
N LEU A 936 -2.17 -11.39 0.61
CA LEU A 936 -1.96 -11.97 -0.72
C LEU A 936 -0.47 -11.92 -1.08
N PRO A 937 0.14 -13.03 -1.55
CA PRO A 937 1.50 -13.00 -2.08
C PRO A 937 1.68 -11.87 -3.09
N TYR A 938 2.74 -11.08 -2.91
CA TYR A 938 3.06 -9.89 -3.72
C TYR A 938 1.97 -8.80 -3.73
N GLY A 939 0.94 -8.92 -2.88
CA GLY A 939 -0.28 -8.11 -2.93
C GLY A 939 -1.12 -8.33 -4.20
N ALA A 940 -0.87 -9.40 -4.94
CA ALA A 940 -1.47 -9.67 -6.23
C ALA A 940 -2.96 -9.99 -6.07
N THR A 941 -3.81 -9.13 -6.64
CA THR A 941 -5.27 -9.23 -6.57
C THR A 941 -5.90 -8.85 -7.91
N ASP A 942 -7.15 -9.26 -8.11
CA ASP A 942 -7.98 -8.97 -9.28
C ASP A 942 -9.48 -8.94 -8.88
N PHE A 943 -10.38 -8.78 -9.84
CA PHE A 943 -11.83 -8.72 -9.61
C PHE A 943 -12.45 -9.97 -8.95
N ARG A 944 -11.81 -11.13 -9.04
CA ARG A 944 -12.34 -12.41 -8.54
C ARG A 944 -11.90 -12.67 -7.11
N VAL A 945 -10.66 -12.28 -6.78
CA VAL A 945 -9.96 -12.63 -5.54
C VAL A 945 -10.80 -12.30 -4.29
N PRO A 946 -11.34 -11.08 -4.08
CA PRO A 946 -12.12 -10.77 -2.88
C PRO A 946 -13.30 -11.71 -2.62
N GLY A 947 -14.06 -12.05 -3.68
CA GLY A 947 -15.19 -12.97 -3.60
C GLY A 947 -14.74 -14.39 -3.28
N ILE A 948 -13.63 -14.85 -3.85
CA ILE A 948 -13.06 -16.17 -3.58
C ILE A 948 -12.56 -16.27 -2.13
N LEU A 949 -11.90 -15.24 -1.60
CA LEU A 949 -11.47 -15.20 -0.20
C LEU A 949 -12.65 -15.28 0.78
N ALA A 950 -13.73 -14.55 0.49
CA ALA A 950 -14.96 -14.62 1.28
C ALA A 950 -15.57 -16.03 1.26
N LEU A 951 -15.57 -16.70 0.10
CA LEU A 951 -16.05 -18.09 -0.05
C LEU A 951 -15.15 -19.11 0.67
N ALA A 952 -13.83 -18.89 0.69
CA ALA A 952 -12.88 -19.69 1.46
C ALA A 952 -13.04 -19.48 2.98
N GLY A 953 -13.77 -18.44 3.39
CA GLY A 953 -14.16 -18.14 4.77
C GLY A 953 -13.18 -17.23 5.51
N TYR A 954 -12.37 -16.45 4.79
CA TYR A 954 -11.64 -15.33 5.37
C TYR A 954 -12.59 -14.18 5.71
N GLY A 955 -12.23 -13.38 6.72
CA GLY A 955 -12.93 -12.17 7.13
C GLY A 955 -12.25 -10.87 6.71
N VAL A 956 -10.94 -10.92 6.41
CA VAL A 956 -10.11 -9.77 6.02
C VAL A 956 -8.93 -10.22 5.14
N GLY A 957 -8.57 -9.39 4.17
CA GLY A 957 -7.51 -9.60 3.19
C GLY A 957 -6.62 -8.36 3.05
N PHE A 958 -5.31 -8.56 2.91
CA PHE A 958 -4.31 -7.48 2.81
C PHE A 958 -3.57 -7.49 1.46
N THR A 959 -3.29 -6.30 0.95
CA THR A 959 -2.54 -6.05 -0.30
C THR A 959 -1.26 -5.27 -0.02
N THR A 960 -0.54 -4.88 -1.07
CA THR A 960 0.68 -4.05 -1.03
C THR A 960 0.44 -2.61 -1.45
N ARG A 961 -0.83 -2.17 -1.60
CA ARG A 961 -1.14 -0.78 -1.96
C ARG A 961 -0.63 0.16 -0.85
N PRO A 962 0.24 1.14 -1.16
CA PRO A 962 0.93 1.96 -0.15
C PRO A 962 0.03 3.06 0.40
N ALA A 963 -0.89 2.71 1.29
CA ALA A 963 -1.81 3.65 1.94
C ALA A 963 -2.18 3.18 3.36
N THR A 964 -2.59 4.14 4.20
CA THR A 964 -3.22 3.86 5.49
C THR A 964 -4.61 3.28 5.26
N ALA A 965 -4.98 2.23 6.02
CA ALA A 965 -6.28 1.59 5.89
C ALA A 965 -7.38 2.41 6.56
N SER A 966 -8.56 2.49 5.94
CA SER A 966 -9.69 3.31 6.38
C SER A 966 -11.02 2.58 6.18
N PHE A 967 -12.12 3.15 6.69
CA PHE A 967 -13.47 2.58 6.53
C PHE A 967 -13.98 2.53 5.09
N SER A 968 -13.38 3.28 4.16
CA SER A 968 -13.74 3.21 2.74
C SER A 968 -13.08 2.05 1.99
N ASP A 969 -12.08 1.41 2.59
CA ASP A 969 -11.37 0.30 1.96
C ASP A 969 -12.16 -1.00 2.07
N SER A 970 -12.07 -1.83 1.02
CA SER A 970 -12.60 -3.19 1.07
C SER A 970 -11.83 -4.00 2.11
N LEU A 971 -12.54 -4.64 3.03
CA LEU A 971 -11.93 -5.53 4.04
C LEU A 971 -11.13 -6.67 3.41
N PHE A 972 -11.40 -7.06 2.16
CA PHE A 972 -10.66 -8.11 1.46
C PHE A 972 -9.50 -7.59 0.62
N ALA A 973 -9.23 -6.28 0.67
CA ALA A 973 -8.14 -5.63 -0.06
C ALA A 973 -7.59 -4.42 0.72
N LEU A 974 -7.37 -4.59 2.03
CA LEU A 974 -6.83 -3.51 2.86
C LEU A 974 -5.41 -3.14 2.39
N PRO A 975 -5.09 -1.83 2.32
CA PRO A 975 -3.76 -1.36 1.96
C PRO A 975 -2.78 -1.53 3.12
N ARG A 976 -1.48 -1.54 2.81
CA ARG A 976 -0.40 -1.63 3.79
C ARG A 976 0.76 -0.72 3.43
N LEU A 977 1.45 -0.23 4.44
CA LEU A 977 2.65 0.59 4.33
C LEU A 977 3.87 -0.33 4.43
N GLU A 978 4.57 -0.52 3.32
CA GLU A 978 5.79 -1.32 3.30
C GLU A 978 6.90 -0.63 4.08
N VAL A 979 7.44 -1.31 5.09
CA VAL A 979 8.62 -0.85 5.81
C VAL A 979 9.85 -1.38 5.08
N ARG A 980 10.46 -0.50 4.29
CA ARG A 980 11.58 -0.87 3.43
C ARG A 980 12.90 -0.81 4.18
N GLY A 981 13.67 -1.88 4.07
CA GLY A 981 15.02 -1.95 4.63
C GLY A 981 16.01 -0.99 3.96
N ASP A 982 15.85 -0.74 2.67
CA ASP A 982 16.75 0.10 1.86
C ASP A 982 16.54 1.61 2.05
N ARG A 983 15.65 2.02 2.95
CA ARG A 983 15.42 3.41 3.32
C ARG A 983 16.16 3.76 4.63
N PRO A 984 16.56 5.03 4.81
CA PRO A 984 17.14 5.50 6.07
C PRO A 984 16.10 5.41 7.20
N LEU A 985 16.57 5.30 8.45
CA LEU A 985 15.70 5.15 9.63
C LEU A 985 14.72 6.34 9.75
N GLU A 986 15.19 7.53 9.40
CA GLU A 986 14.46 8.81 9.43
C GLU A 986 13.26 8.83 8.48
N ALA A 987 13.15 7.89 7.53
CA ALA A 987 11.98 7.77 6.66
C ALA A 987 10.78 7.08 7.36
N PHE A 988 11.00 6.38 8.48
CA PHE A 988 9.93 5.65 9.16
C PHE A 988 8.88 6.56 9.83
N PRO A 989 9.24 7.67 10.50
CA PRO A 989 8.25 8.62 11.00
C PRO A 989 7.40 9.21 9.87
N GLU A 990 8.00 9.55 8.73
CA GLU A 990 7.28 10.04 7.54
C GLU A 990 6.29 9.00 7.01
N LEU A 991 6.69 7.72 6.96
CA LEU A 991 5.84 6.60 6.52
C LEU A 991 4.54 6.51 7.31
N ILE A 992 4.56 6.85 8.61
CA ILE A 992 3.38 6.78 9.48
C ILE A 992 2.71 8.14 9.72
N GLY A 993 3.11 9.18 8.97
CA GLY A 993 2.49 10.51 9.02
C GLY A 993 3.01 11.44 10.13
N LEU A 994 4.21 11.19 10.64
CA LEU A 994 4.88 11.95 11.70
C LEU A 994 6.27 12.47 11.24
N PRO A 995 6.34 13.29 10.17
CA PRO A 995 7.62 13.74 9.62
C PRO A 995 8.41 14.58 10.64
N GLY A 996 9.72 14.35 10.73
CA GLY A 996 10.63 15.10 11.61
C GLY A 996 10.63 14.68 13.09
N GLU A 997 9.77 13.73 13.50
CA GLU A 997 9.78 13.20 14.86
C GLU A 997 11.03 12.38 15.15
N PHE A 998 11.55 12.49 16.38
CA PHE A 998 12.75 11.78 16.81
C PHE A 998 12.49 10.27 16.90
N ILE A 999 13.22 9.45 16.13
CA ILE A 999 12.98 8.00 16.03
C ILE A 999 13.90 7.11 16.88
N GLY A 1000 15.14 7.47 17.16
CA GLY A 1000 15.95 6.62 18.04
C GLY A 1000 17.43 6.92 18.06
#